data_AF-A0A5N4AYY0-F1
#
_entry.id   AF-A0A5N4AYY0-F1
#
_cell.length_a   1.000
_cell.length_b   1.000
_cell.length_c   1.000
_cell.angle_alpha   90.00
_cell.angle_beta   90.00
_cell.angle_gamma   90.00
#
_symmetry.space_group_name_H-M   'P 1'
#
loop_
_entity.id
_entity.type
_entity.pdbx_description
1 polymer ?
#
loop_
_entity_poly.entity_id
_entity_poly.type
_entity_poly.pdbx_seq_one_letter_code
_entity_poly.pdbx_strand_id
1 'polypeptide(L)'
;MLRWIRRARRDSVLATTLRMGGKSKVSKRKKKLRPPSSDSDDSSSHREWINRIEKLYNKHVRNKRSRSRSRARRRDRKRTSSLSPSRGTPQFREPPQSPGFRSSRSSSRYSRRSSFETDRRSILSVSGNPRGAAETAVRDTHIPCDVSHAEKQSPIQDELIIHNDVVLPDEILGILGEDPSAEISSSFSLHSALSARWSHILSKGLSEIDVASLLDKCKKPSNCPLLTPPVINPEIRALLPHNMLKKDAAYVSFQTKLSAGIIGLGKGIDKLLNDSANHQDLHTSSLLPLLSDAGKILNGLFFDLSMARRSFIFPYLNKNTKDILEPCPPSEFLFGSDLCEKVKAAKSLQNACQDLKTAPTPQRYKTTNQSVSYKVKQISPDPPQGGGVTQRAYPEGSTEGQLPGEKLNSPGSPPACIQTYPGSMSVIRKALTLQGVPVNAVDTCLNSLSEATIAQYGSTFRNWWNFREASGDDVFQASAQEVISFLQHIITTTKCAFGTINSYRAALSLILPGNLGEDPMLKRFMKGVARLRPPKPRYNCVWEPRQIFIYFETHPAESPKALSMKLITLLTLATGQRLQTLSLIKISNILTSEDLIQIVVPDRIKTSRVSGRQPCLILPRFNDLPHLCVFSCLQRYLQETEKLREGQENLFLTYQRPYRTASKQTLSRWVKCTLQLAGVGTSIFKPHSSRHASTSAAKRAGVSIDVIKDSAGWSRSSNVFAEFYNRPLIDRSEFAHSIFNM
;
A
#
# COMPACT_ATOMS: atom_id res chain seq x y z
N MET A 1 -26.63 -1.70 -24.09
CA MET A 1 -26.02 -1.66 -25.45
C MET A 1 -26.75 -0.75 -26.46
N LEU A 2 -28.09 -0.73 -26.52
CA LEU A 2 -28.90 -0.03 -27.55
C LEU A 2 -28.53 1.45 -27.84
N ARG A 3 -28.03 2.21 -26.86
CA ARG A 3 -27.61 3.61 -27.04
C ARG A 3 -26.43 3.77 -28.03
N TRP A 4 -25.56 2.76 -28.20
CA TRP A 4 -24.50 2.79 -29.23
C TRP A 4 -25.06 2.66 -30.65
N ILE A 5 -26.08 1.81 -30.83
CA ILE A 5 -26.78 1.63 -32.11
C ILE A 5 -27.50 2.93 -32.53
N ARG A 6 -28.13 3.63 -31.58
CA ARG A 6 -28.75 4.95 -31.82
C ARG A 6 -27.72 6.02 -32.23
N ARG A 7 -26.50 5.99 -31.68
CA ARG A 7 -25.42 6.93 -32.06
C ARG A 7 -24.84 6.63 -33.44
N ALA A 8 -24.52 5.36 -33.73
CA ALA A 8 -24.03 4.93 -35.04
C ALA A 8 -25.01 5.24 -36.20
N ARG A 9 -26.33 5.24 -35.94
CA ARG A 9 -27.34 5.72 -36.91
C ARG A 9 -27.23 7.23 -37.18
N ARG A 10 -27.01 8.04 -36.15
CA ARG A 10 -26.93 9.51 -36.25
C ARG A 10 -25.65 9.95 -36.97
N ASP A 11 -24.53 9.33 -36.62
CA ASP A 11 -23.22 9.59 -37.24
C ASP A 11 -23.18 9.15 -38.72
N SER A 12 -24.02 8.19 -39.13
CA SER A 12 -24.13 7.72 -40.53
C SER A 12 -24.91 8.67 -41.45
N VAL A 13 -25.81 9.50 -40.91
CA VAL A 13 -26.58 10.47 -41.73
C VAL A 13 -25.72 11.69 -42.06
N LEU A 14 -24.97 12.20 -41.08
CA LEU A 14 -24.03 13.31 -41.24
C LEU A 14 -22.83 13.00 -42.16
N ALA A 15 -22.59 11.73 -42.47
CA ALA A 15 -21.51 11.31 -43.38
C ALA A 15 -21.91 11.26 -44.87
N THR A 16 -23.19 11.50 -45.21
CA THR A 16 -23.71 11.29 -46.58
C THR A 16 -23.78 12.58 -47.42
N THR A 17 -23.73 13.76 -46.78
CA THR A 17 -23.83 15.06 -47.47
C THR A 17 -22.51 15.61 -48.03
N LEU A 18 -21.38 14.91 -47.86
CA LEU A 18 -20.05 15.38 -48.32
C LEU A 18 -19.22 14.29 -49.03
N ARG A 19 -19.70 13.81 -50.18
CA ARG A 19 -18.86 13.41 -51.33
C ARG A 19 -19.68 13.08 -52.59
N MET A 20 -19.52 13.90 -53.63
CA MET A 20 -19.79 13.51 -55.01
C MET A 20 -18.56 12.84 -55.63
N GLY A 21 -18.78 12.00 -56.66
CA GLY A 21 -17.72 11.45 -57.53
C GLY A 21 -17.17 10.07 -57.13
N GLY A 22 -17.24 9.11 -58.08
CA GLY A 22 -16.55 7.81 -58.00
C GLY A 22 -17.47 6.58 -58.00
N LYS A 23 -17.82 6.05 -59.18
CA LYS A 23 -18.56 4.78 -59.33
C LYS A 23 -17.63 3.57 -59.15
N SER A 24 -18.03 2.59 -58.32
CA SER A 24 -17.85 1.14 -58.58
C SER A 24 -18.55 0.26 -57.55
N LYS A 25 -19.18 -0.84 -58.00
CA LYS A 25 -19.94 -1.79 -57.17
C LYS A 25 -19.10 -3.05 -56.90
N VAL A 26 -18.92 -3.46 -55.63
CA VAL A 26 -18.89 -4.88 -55.24
C VAL A 26 -19.56 -5.02 -53.87
N SER A 27 -20.63 -5.83 -53.80
CA SER A 27 -21.31 -6.15 -52.54
C SER A 27 -20.77 -7.44 -51.93
N LYS A 28 -20.43 -7.42 -50.64
CA LYS A 28 -20.29 -8.65 -49.82
C LYS A 28 -21.05 -8.46 -48.51
N ARG A 29 -22.17 -9.18 -48.37
CA ARG A 29 -23.05 -9.19 -47.19
C ARG A 29 -22.25 -9.52 -45.91
N LYS A 30 -22.01 -8.54 -45.05
CA LYS A 30 -21.57 -8.80 -43.66
C LYS A 30 -22.78 -9.21 -42.84
N LYS A 31 -22.86 -10.47 -42.40
CA LYS A 31 -23.87 -10.93 -41.42
C LYS A 31 -23.82 -10.02 -40.19
N LYS A 32 -24.96 -9.45 -39.78
CA LYS A 32 -25.06 -8.68 -38.52
C LYS A 32 -24.91 -9.63 -37.34
N LEU A 33 -24.13 -9.22 -36.34
CA LEU A 33 -24.08 -9.91 -35.05
C LEU A 33 -25.37 -9.59 -34.28
N ARG A 34 -26.16 -10.61 -33.93
CA ARG A 34 -27.08 -10.58 -32.79
C ARG A 34 -26.39 -11.30 -31.60
N PRO A 35 -26.69 -10.95 -30.35
CA PRO A 35 -26.54 -11.90 -29.24
C PRO A 35 -27.55 -13.06 -29.40
N PRO A 36 -27.37 -14.20 -28.69
CA PRO A 36 -28.46 -15.15 -28.49
C PRO A 36 -29.64 -14.48 -27.75
N SER A 37 -30.84 -15.04 -27.90
CA SER A 37 -32.02 -14.72 -27.10
C SER A 37 -31.88 -15.26 -25.67
N SER A 38 -32.72 -14.77 -24.76
CA SER A 38 -32.76 -15.17 -23.35
C SER A 38 -33.27 -16.59 -23.12
N ASP A 39 -34.05 -17.13 -24.05
CA ASP A 39 -35.03 -18.18 -23.76
C ASP A 39 -34.50 -19.60 -24.08
N SER A 40 -33.23 -19.86 -23.75
CA SER A 40 -32.61 -21.18 -23.88
C SER A 40 -31.36 -21.33 -23.01
N ASP A 41 -31.41 -22.22 -22.01
CA ASP A 41 -30.28 -22.53 -21.11
C ASP A 41 -29.21 -23.40 -21.78
N ASP A 42 -28.41 -22.79 -22.66
CA ASP A 42 -27.12 -23.35 -23.09
C ASP A 42 -25.93 -22.51 -22.59
N SER A 43 -25.31 -22.99 -21.51
CA SER A 43 -24.09 -22.41 -20.95
C SER A 43 -22.88 -22.48 -21.92
N SER A 44 -22.89 -23.38 -22.91
CA SER A 44 -21.84 -23.51 -23.92
C SER A 44 -21.82 -22.31 -24.87
N SER A 45 -22.96 -21.98 -25.47
CA SER A 45 -23.17 -20.80 -26.33
C SER A 45 -22.71 -19.49 -25.68
N HIS A 46 -23.02 -19.28 -24.40
CA HIS A 46 -22.59 -18.07 -23.68
C HIS A 46 -21.06 -18.04 -23.49
N ARG A 47 -20.44 -19.19 -23.17
CA ARG A 47 -18.98 -19.34 -22.98
C ARG A 47 -18.21 -19.19 -24.29
N GLU A 48 -18.74 -19.72 -25.40
CA GLU A 48 -18.30 -19.47 -26.79
C GLU A 48 -18.30 -17.97 -27.11
N TRP A 49 -19.39 -17.25 -26.79
CA TRP A 49 -19.55 -15.83 -27.07
C TRP A 49 -18.52 -14.96 -26.32
N ILE A 50 -18.30 -15.22 -25.02
CA ILE A 50 -17.25 -14.57 -24.22
C ILE A 50 -15.86 -14.82 -24.83
N ASN A 51 -15.53 -16.07 -25.15
CA ASN A 51 -14.27 -16.44 -25.81
C ASN A 51 -14.07 -15.70 -27.16
N ARG A 52 -15.14 -15.47 -27.91
CA ARG A 52 -15.13 -14.72 -29.18
C ARG A 52 -14.86 -13.23 -28.95
N ILE A 53 -15.44 -12.63 -27.92
CA ILE A 53 -15.17 -11.24 -27.51
C ILE A 53 -13.73 -11.07 -27.03
N GLU A 54 -13.21 -11.97 -26.20
CA GLU A 54 -11.84 -11.88 -25.70
C GLU A 54 -10.80 -12.02 -26.83
N LYS A 55 -11.04 -12.91 -27.80
CA LYS A 55 -10.23 -13.01 -29.04
C LYS A 55 -10.25 -11.69 -29.83
N LEU A 56 -11.38 -10.98 -29.90
CA LEU A 56 -11.49 -9.67 -30.55
C LEU A 56 -10.80 -8.53 -29.76
N TYR A 57 -10.93 -8.52 -28.43
CA TYR A 57 -10.23 -7.58 -27.55
C TYR A 57 -8.71 -7.71 -27.70
N ASN A 58 -8.19 -8.94 -27.64
CA ASN A 58 -6.77 -9.23 -27.83
C ASN A 58 -6.28 -8.85 -29.25
N LYS A 59 -7.11 -9.03 -30.28
CA LYS A 59 -6.84 -8.55 -31.65
C LYS A 59 -6.77 -7.01 -31.72
N HIS A 60 -7.63 -6.29 -30.99
CA HIS A 60 -7.57 -4.83 -30.88
C HIS A 60 -6.29 -4.37 -30.16
N VAL A 61 -5.91 -5.01 -29.05
CA VAL A 61 -4.68 -4.69 -28.29
C VAL A 61 -3.43 -4.91 -29.16
N ARG A 62 -3.36 -6.01 -29.92
CA ARG A 62 -2.28 -6.26 -30.90
C ARG A 62 -2.23 -5.15 -31.98
N ASN A 63 -3.38 -4.74 -32.52
CA ASN A 63 -3.48 -3.64 -33.49
C ASN A 63 -3.20 -2.24 -32.91
N LYS A 64 -3.24 -2.06 -31.59
CA LYS A 64 -2.78 -0.83 -30.91
C LYS A 64 -1.26 -0.83 -30.78
N ARG A 65 -0.64 -1.98 -30.46
CA ARG A 65 0.83 -2.15 -30.41
C ARG A 65 1.51 -1.95 -31.77
N SER A 66 0.94 -2.42 -32.87
CA SER A 66 1.48 -2.20 -34.22
C SER A 66 1.47 -0.71 -34.61
N ARG A 67 0.34 -0.02 -34.41
CA ARG A 67 0.21 1.44 -34.67
C ARG A 67 1.18 2.29 -33.85
N SER A 68 1.54 1.89 -32.63
CA SER A 68 2.60 2.55 -31.84
C SER A 68 3.97 2.41 -32.47
N ARG A 69 4.34 1.22 -33.00
CA ARG A 69 5.60 1.01 -33.73
C ARG A 69 5.67 1.85 -35.02
N SER A 70 4.56 1.98 -35.75
CA SER A 70 4.47 2.87 -36.93
C SER A 70 4.63 4.35 -36.59
N ARG A 71 4.19 4.79 -35.40
CA ARG A 71 4.36 6.18 -34.93
C ARG A 71 5.79 6.49 -34.46
N ALA A 72 6.51 5.51 -33.91
CA ALA A 72 7.93 5.67 -33.57
C ALA A 72 8.76 5.97 -34.84
N ARG A 73 8.67 5.10 -35.86
CA ARG A 73 9.40 5.27 -37.14
C ARG A 73 9.08 6.58 -37.90
N ARG A 74 7.96 7.25 -37.59
CA ARG A 74 7.62 8.59 -38.14
C ARG A 74 8.15 9.77 -37.31
N ARG A 75 8.68 9.55 -36.10
CA ARG A 75 9.36 10.58 -35.30
C ARG A 75 10.84 10.71 -35.66
N ASP A 76 11.52 9.59 -35.86
CA ASP A 76 12.97 9.59 -36.18
C ASP A 76 13.24 10.31 -37.51
N ARG A 77 12.41 10.04 -38.55
CA ARG A 77 12.47 10.72 -39.86
C ARG A 77 12.04 12.20 -39.85
N LYS A 78 11.78 12.79 -38.67
CA LYS A 78 11.58 14.25 -38.47
C LYS A 78 12.65 14.89 -37.59
N ARG A 79 13.70 14.15 -37.19
CA ARG A 79 14.82 14.66 -36.39
C ARG A 79 16.10 14.95 -37.17
N THR A 80 16.14 14.62 -38.47
CA THR A 80 17.31 14.73 -39.34
C THR A 80 17.25 15.94 -40.29
N SER A 81 16.41 16.94 -40.01
CA SER A 81 16.09 18.01 -40.97
C SER A 81 15.77 19.37 -40.30
N SER A 82 16.70 19.88 -39.49
CA SER A 82 16.73 21.29 -39.05
C SER A 82 18.08 21.61 -38.40
N LEU A 83 18.92 22.40 -39.07
CA LEU A 83 20.17 22.97 -38.54
C LEU A 83 20.24 24.46 -38.91
N SER A 84 20.85 25.25 -38.01
CA SER A 84 21.28 26.66 -38.23
C SER A 84 20.15 27.73 -38.32
N PRO A 85 20.45 29.05 -38.18
CA PRO A 85 20.87 29.61 -36.88
C PRO A 85 20.29 31.00 -36.49
N SER A 86 20.24 31.25 -35.16
CA SER A 86 20.43 32.52 -34.43
C SER A 86 19.94 33.89 -34.96
N ARG A 87 19.10 34.58 -34.16
CA ARG A 87 19.34 35.96 -33.63
C ARG A 87 18.21 36.41 -32.67
N GLY A 88 18.49 37.36 -31.77
CA GLY A 88 17.48 38.17 -31.04
C GLY A 88 17.46 38.05 -29.50
N THR A 89 18.00 39.05 -28.81
CA THR A 89 17.69 39.39 -27.40
C THR A 89 16.50 40.37 -27.36
N PRO A 90 15.73 40.46 -26.25
CA PRO A 90 16.00 41.56 -25.31
C PRO A 90 15.67 41.31 -23.81
N GLN A 91 16.42 42.05 -22.97
CA GLN A 91 16.12 42.70 -21.68
C GLN A 91 15.28 42.05 -20.54
N PHE A 92 15.83 42.31 -19.35
CA PHE A 92 15.35 42.08 -17.98
C PHE A 92 13.92 42.51 -17.64
N ARG A 93 13.32 41.81 -16.65
CA ARG A 93 12.56 42.46 -15.57
C ARG A 93 12.60 41.60 -14.28
N GLU A 94 12.98 42.19 -13.15
CA GLU A 94 13.08 41.48 -11.86
C GLU A 94 11.74 41.39 -11.10
N PRO A 95 11.58 40.35 -10.25
CA PRO A 95 10.68 40.36 -9.11
C PRO A 95 11.41 40.17 -7.76
N PRO A 96 10.92 40.77 -6.65
CA PRO A 96 11.70 40.95 -5.42
C PRO A 96 11.84 39.72 -4.50
N GLN A 97 12.81 39.80 -3.59
CA GLN A 97 13.12 38.77 -2.59
C GLN A 97 12.26 38.87 -1.31
N SER A 98 11.85 37.72 -0.75
CA SER A 98 11.61 37.55 0.71
C SER A 98 11.44 36.06 1.09
N PRO A 99 12.01 35.56 2.22
CA PRO A 99 12.16 34.13 2.48
C PRO A 99 11.04 33.50 3.34
N GLY A 100 10.10 32.78 2.72
CA GLY A 100 9.09 31.98 3.43
C GLY A 100 9.53 30.54 3.74
N PHE A 101 9.88 30.23 4.99
CA PHE A 101 10.24 28.88 5.46
C PHE A 101 9.19 27.81 5.07
N ARG A 102 9.62 26.70 4.43
CA ARG A 102 8.73 25.58 4.07
C ARG A 102 9.18 24.24 4.67
N SER A 103 8.37 23.74 5.60
CA SER A 103 8.56 22.46 6.28
C SER A 103 8.69 21.26 5.31
N SER A 104 9.86 20.63 5.34
CA SER A 104 10.23 19.49 4.49
C SER A 104 9.39 18.24 4.77
N ARG A 105 8.51 17.85 3.83
CA ARG A 105 7.80 16.56 3.88
C ARG A 105 8.69 15.43 3.39
N SER A 106 9.58 14.93 4.26
CA SER A 106 10.34 13.71 3.98
C SER A 106 9.36 12.53 3.76
N SER A 107 9.65 11.70 2.77
CA SER A 107 8.93 10.46 2.45
C SER A 107 9.90 9.50 1.79
N SER A 108 10.87 9.06 2.58
CA SER A 108 11.81 8.00 2.21
C SER A 108 11.07 6.67 2.01
N ARG A 109 11.58 5.87 1.07
CA ARG A 109 11.31 4.44 0.97
C ARG A 109 12.66 3.75 1.07
N TYR A 110 12.82 2.87 2.05
CA TYR A 110 13.57 1.65 1.81
C TYR A 110 12.96 0.51 2.62
N SER A 111 13.05 -0.69 2.09
CA SER A 111 12.72 -1.92 2.78
C SER A 111 13.99 -2.74 2.88
N ARG A 112 14.51 -2.92 4.09
CA ARG A 112 15.42 -4.03 4.41
C ARG A 112 15.30 -4.40 5.87
N ARG A 113 15.42 -5.71 6.08
CA ARG A 113 15.32 -6.45 7.34
C ARG A 113 16.46 -6.03 8.28
N SER A 114 16.14 -5.78 9.54
CA SER A 114 17.11 -5.80 10.65
C SER A 114 16.39 -6.38 11.86
N SER A 115 16.69 -7.64 12.18
CA SER A 115 16.28 -8.25 13.44
C SER A 115 16.95 -7.50 14.59
N PHE A 116 16.21 -7.20 15.66
CA PHE A 116 16.75 -6.94 16.99
C PHE A 116 15.68 -7.37 17.99
N GLU A 117 15.81 -8.59 18.49
CA GLU A 117 15.24 -8.95 19.78
C GLU A 117 15.99 -8.18 20.88
N THR A 118 15.29 -7.85 21.95
CA THR A 118 15.87 -7.42 23.22
C THR A 118 15.05 -8.04 24.33
N ASP A 119 15.66 -8.96 25.08
CA ASP A 119 15.04 -9.62 26.24
C ASP A 119 14.57 -8.64 27.32
N ARG A 120 13.64 -9.12 28.14
CA ARG A 120 13.36 -8.56 29.46
C ARG A 120 13.25 -9.66 30.51
N ARG A 121 14.38 -9.91 31.17
CA ARG A 121 14.49 -10.44 32.54
C ARG A 121 15.18 -9.31 33.34
N SER A 122 14.49 -8.62 34.25
CA SER A 122 14.09 -9.02 35.61
C SER A 122 15.21 -8.78 36.65
N ILE A 123 15.10 -7.68 37.39
CA ILE A 123 15.76 -7.44 38.69
C ILE A 123 14.69 -6.86 39.64
N LEU A 124 14.84 -7.08 40.95
CA LEU A 124 13.82 -6.94 41.99
C LEU A 124 14.10 -5.78 42.98
N SER A 125 13.07 -5.43 43.75
CA SER A 125 13.10 -5.09 45.18
C SER A 125 13.64 -3.72 45.69
N VAL A 126 13.33 -3.48 46.98
CA VAL A 126 13.62 -2.32 47.85
C VAL A 126 12.71 -1.10 47.56
N SER A 127 11.57 -0.89 48.23
CA SER A 127 11.26 -0.73 49.68
C SER A 127 11.49 0.71 50.19
N GLY A 128 10.48 1.30 50.86
CA GLY A 128 10.50 2.69 51.32
C GLY A 128 9.13 3.27 51.69
N ASN A 129 8.61 2.88 52.85
CA ASN A 129 7.52 3.53 53.62
C ASN A 129 8.13 3.92 55.01
N PRO A 130 7.51 4.67 55.96
CA PRO A 130 6.07 4.99 56.14
C PRO A 130 5.74 6.40 56.72
N ARG A 131 4.48 6.57 57.21
CA ARG A 131 3.92 7.62 58.13
C ARG A 131 3.57 9.00 57.53
N GLY A 132 2.49 9.68 57.97
CA GLY A 132 1.39 9.27 58.87
C GLY A 132 0.49 10.44 59.35
N ALA A 133 -0.61 10.12 60.09
CA ALA A 133 -1.54 11.01 60.85
C ALA A 133 -2.42 12.00 60.03
N ALA A 134 -3.77 11.96 60.09
CA ALA A 134 -4.72 12.52 61.11
C ALA A 134 -5.34 13.86 60.60
N GLU A 135 -6.53 14.37 60.99
CA GLU A 135 -7.51 14.04 62.05
C GLU A 135 -8.92 14.65 61.73
N THR A 136 -10.03 14.13 62.32
CA THR A 136 -11.35 14.76 62.69
C THR A 136 -12.17 15.66 61.69
N ALA A 137 -13.50 15.91 61.82
CA ALA A 137 -14.56 15.46 62.74
C ALA A 137 -16.00 15.43 62.13
N VAL A 138 -16.75 14.38 62.47
CA VAL A 138 -18.18 14.27 62.89
C VAL A 138 -19.18 15.43 62.65
N ARG A 139 -20.36 15.11 62.07
CA ARG A 139 -21.68 15.45 62.66
C ARG A 139 -22.84 14.55 62.15
N ASP A 140 -23.66 14.05 63.08
CA ASP A 140 -24.70 13.04 62.84
C ASP A 140 -26.14 13.61 62.76
N THR A 141 -27.06 12.82 62.21
CA THR A 141 -28.45 12.71 62.70
C THR A 141 -29.12 11.40 62.23
N HIS A 142 -29.99 10.82 63.07
CA HIS A 142 -30.74 9.56 62.86
C HIS A 142 -32.19 9.76 63.39
N ILE A 143 -33.19 8.87 63.41
CA ILE A 143 -33.44 7.43 63.07
C ILE A 143 -35.01 7.30 62.97
N PRO A 144 -35.70 6.17 62.64
CA PRO A 144 -35.36 4.86 62.06
C PRO A 144 -36.24 4.44 60.84
N CYS A 145 -36.20 3.14 60.52
CA CYS A 145 -37.14 2.15 59.90
C CYS A 145 -38.64 2.52 59.60
N ASP A 146 -39.48 1.72 58.91
CA ASP A 146 -39.47 0.24 58.72
C ASP A 146 -40.37 -0.30 57.56
N VAL A 147 -40.29 -1.62 57.29
CA VAL A 147 -41.17 -2.57 56.53
C VAL A 147 -41.87 -2.15 55.22
N SER A 148 -41.65 -2.93 54.13
CA SER A 148 -42.68 -3.78 53.45
C SER A 148 -42.45 -4.05 51.95
N HIS A 149 -42.91 -5.23 51.49
CA HIS A 149 -43.00 -5.60 50.06
C HIS A 149 -44.31 -5.08 49.44
N ALA A 150 -44.27 -4.61 48.20
CA ALA A 150 -45.41 -4.63 47.29
C ALA A 150 -44.95 -4.61 45.82
N GLU A 151 -45.55 -5.46 44.99
CA GLU A 151 -45.45 -5.38 43.53
C GLU A 151 -46.30 -4.20 43.01
N LYS A 152 -45.91 -3.57 41.89
CA LYS A 152 -46.82 -2.71 41.13
C LYS A 152 -46.69 -2.94 39.63
N GLN A 153 -47.85 -3.15 39.01
CA GLN A 153 -48.04 -3.34 37.58
C GLN A 153 -47.89 -2.01 36.82
N SER A 154 -47.54 -2.07 35.54
CA SER A 154 -47.57 -0.91 34.64
C SER A 154 -49.01 -0.58 34.21
N PRO A 155 -49.36 0.71 33.97
CA PRO A 155 -50.75 1.11 33.71
C PRO A 155 -51.27 0.69 32.33
N ILE A 156 -52.60 0.54 32.25
CA ILE A 156 -53.36 0.47 30.99
C ILE A 156 -53.44 1.87 30.37
N GLN A 157 -53.37 1.95 29.04
CA GLN A 157 -53.84 3.09 28.26
C GLN A 157 -54.82 2.58 27.20
N ASP A 158 -56.04 3.14 27.19
CA ASP A 158 -57.06 2.81 26.20
C ASP A 158 -56.80 3.58 24.90
N GLU A 159 -56.37 2.90 23.84
CA GLU A 159 -56.39 3.43 22.48
C GLU A 159 -57.63 2.90 21.73
N LEU A 160 -58.41 3.82 21.14
CA LEU A 160 -59.59 3.50 20.35
C LEU A 160 -59.19 2.95 18.96
N ILE A 161 -59.09 1.63 18.85
CA ILE A 161 -58.81 0.95 17.58
C ILE A 161 -60.02 1.03 16.66
N ILE A 162 -59.96 1.90 15.65
CA ILE A 162 -60.92 1.93 14.54
C ILE A 162 -60.54 0.82 13.55
N HIS A 163 -61.05 -0.39 13.77
CA HIS A 163 -60.94 -1.48 12.80
C HIS A 163 -61.84 -1.20 11.58
N ASN A 164 -61.27 -0.70 10.48
CA ASN A 164 -61.91 -0.81 9.17
C ASN A 164 -60.96 -0.66 7.95
N ASP A 165 -59.75 -1.24 8.03
CA ASP A 165 -58.97 -1.57 6.83
C ASP A 165 -59.30 -3.01 6.40
N VAL A 166 -59.81 -3.17 5.18
CA VAL A 166 -60.16 -4.48 4.61
C VAL A 166 -58.88 -5.21 4.22
N VAL A 167 -58.55 -6.29 4.93
CA VAL A 167 -57.43 -7.18 4.57
C VAL A 167 -57.74 -7.83 3.21
N LEU A 168 -57.01 -7.41 2.18
CA LEU A 168 -57.14 -7.93 0.82
C LEU A 168 -56.57 -9.37 0.75
N PRO A 169 -57.29 -10.34 0.16
CA PRO A 169 -56.76 -11.69 -0.08
C PRO A 169 -55.48 -11.68 -0.93
N ASP A 170 -54.63 -12.69 -0.72
CA ASP A 170 -53.32 -12.82 -1.39
C ASP A 170 -53.41 -12.84 -2.93
N GLU A 171 -54.51 -13.32 -3.51
CA GLU A 171 -54.75 -13.23 -4.97
C GLU A 171 -54.84 -11.77 -5.45
N ILE A 172 -55.47 -10.89 -4.67
CA ILE A 172 -55.58 -9.46 -5.00
C ILE A 172 -54.22 -8.76 -4.80
N LEU A 173 -53.49 -9.12 -3.74
CA LEU A 173 -52.11 -8.62 -3.53
C LEU A 173 -51.18 -9.08 -4.67
N GLY A 174 -51.30 -10.32 -5.14
CA GLY A 174 -50.57 -10.84 -6.30
C GLY A 174 -50.92 -10.14 -7.62
N ILE A 175 -52.15 -9.64 -7.77
CA ILE A 175 -52.57 -8.80 -8.92
C ILE A 175 -52.02 -7.37 -8.80
N LEU A 176 -51.90 -6.83 -7.58
CA LEU A 176 -51.34 -5.50 -7.32
C LEU A 176 -49.80 -5.44 -7.45
N GLY A 177 -49.13 -6.58 -7.23
CA GLY A 177 -47.69 -6.75 -7.40
C GLY A 177 -46.88 -6.62 -6.10
N GLU A 178 -45.63 -7.09 -6.14
CA GLU A 178 -44.72 -7.06 -4.99
C GLU A 178 -44.44 -5.62 -4.50
N ASP A 179 -44.63 -5.36 -3.20
CA ASP A 179 -44.34 -4.06 -2.60
C ASP A 179 -42.81 -3.80 -2.60
N PRO A 180 -42.31 -2.75 -3.31
CA PRO A 180 -40.90 -2.40 -3.32
C PRO A 180 -40.38 -1.80 -1.99
N SER A 181 -41.28 -1.62 -1.00
CA SER A 181 -41.00 -1.04 0.31
C SER A 181 -40.79 -2.10 1.40
N ALA A 182 -41.22 -3.34 1.17
CA ALA A 182 -41.11 -4.42 2.13
C ALA A 182 -39.63 -4.76 2.42
N GLU A 183 -39.23 -4.74 3.69
CA GLU A 183 -37.92 -5.25 4.07
C GLU A 183 -37.82 -6.74 3.71
N ILE A 184 -36.66 -7.16 3.19
CA ILE A 184 -36.38 -8.57 2.89
C ILE A 184 -36.20 -9.32 4.22
N SER A 185 -37.32 -9.61 4.87
CA SER A 185 -37.39 -10.47 6.03
C SER A 185 -36.79 -11.83 5.66
N SER A 186 -35.76 -12.25 6.39
CA SER A 186 -35.16 -13.56 6.16
C SER A 186 -36.17 -14.63 6.57
N SER A 187 -36.76 -15.32 5.59
CA SER A 187 -37.84 -16.31 5.75
C SER A 187 -37.50 -17.56 6.58
N PHE A 188 -36.32 -17.59 7.19
CA PHE A 188 -35.87 -18.60 8.12
C PHE A 188 -35.47 -17.94 9.45
N SER A 189 -36.23 -18.21 10.51
CA SER A 189 -35.87 -17.86 11.89
C SER A 189 -35.39 -19.10 12.65
N LEU A 190 -34.32 -18.95 13.43
CA LEU A 190 -33.87 -20.02 14.33
C LEU A 190 -34.83 -20.14 15.52
N HIS A 191 -35.27 -21.36 15.82
CA HIS A 191 -36.09 -21.65 17.01
C HIS A 191 -35.49 -21.00 18.26
N SER A 192 -36.30 -20.28 19.03
CA SER A 192 -35.88 -19.38 20.12
C SER A 192 -34.89 -20.04 21.10
N ALA A 193 -35.17 -21.29 21.49
CA ALA A 193 -34.32 -22.07 22.39
C ALA A 193 -32.90 -22.33 21.84
N LEU A 194 -32.73 -22.49 20.52
CA LEU A 194 -31.43 -22.58 19.86
C LEU A 194 -30.79 -21.20 19.75
N SER A 195 -31.55 -20.21 19.27
CA SER A 195 -31.08 -18.83 19.06
C SER A 195 -30.46 -18.23 20.32
N ALA A 196 -31.12 -18.36 21.48
CA ALA A 196 -30.60 -17.88 22.76
C ALA A 196 -29.30 -18.58 23.19
N ARG A 197 -29.23 -19.90 23.05
CA ARG A 197 -28.04 -20.71 23.42
C ARG A 197 -26.86 -20.42 22.50
N TRP A 198 -27.10 -20.35 21.20
CA TRP A 198 -26.07 -20.02 20.21
C TRP A 198 -25.60 -18.57 20.36
N SER A 199 -26.48 -17.61 20.66
CA SER A 199 -26.10 -16.21 20.94
C SER A 199 -25.19 -16.10 22.17
N HIS A 200 -25.44 -16.88 23.22
CA HIS A 200 -24.52 -16.97 24.37
C HIS A 200 -23.16 -17.55 23.95
N ILE A 201 -23.15 -18.70 23.27
CA ILE A 201 -21.92 -19.38 22.85
C ILE A 201 -21.09 -18.52 21.86
N LEU A 202 -21.73 -17.79 20.97
CA LEU A 202 -21.05 -16.89 20.00
C LEU A 202 -20.47 -15.64 20.67
N SER A 203 -21.03 -15.18 21.79
CA SER A 203 -20.58 -13.97 22.50
C SER A 203 -19.65 -14.24 23.70
N LYS A 204 -19.70 -15.44 24.29
CA LYS A 204 -18.91 -15.83 25.47
C LYS A 204 -17.97 -17.03 25.23
N GLY A 205 -18.20 -17.81 24.17
CA GLY A 205 -17.49 -19.08 23.91
C GLY A 205 -18.12 -20.28 24.62
N LEU A 206 -17.38 -21.39 24.63
CA LEU A 206 -17.63 -22.57 25.48
C LEU A 206 -16.53 -22.64 26.55
N SER A 207 -16.83 -23.14 27.75
CA SER A 207 -15.80 -23.36 28.76
C SER A 207 -14.84 -24.48 28.36
N GLU A 208 -13.64 -24.51 28.95
CA GLU A 208 -12.68 -25.58 28.68
C GLU A 208 -13.17 -26.95 29.17
N ILE A 209 -14.01 -26.97 30.22
CA ILE A 209 -14.68 -28.17 30.75
C ILE A 209 -15.72 -28.70 29.76
N ASP A 210 -16.58 -27.82 29.21
CA ASP A 210 -17.58 -28.20 28.21
C ASP A 210 -16.89 -28.80 26.97
N VAL A 211 -15.86 -28.11 26.48
CA VAL A 211 -15.04 -28.54 25.34
C VAL A 211 -14.43 -29.92 25.60
N ALA A 212 -13.81 -30.14 26.77
CA ALA A 212 -13.26 -31.45 27.13
C ALA A 212 -14.34 -32.55 27.12
N SER A 213 -15.51 -32.28 27.71
CA SER A 213 -16.63 -33.23 27.76
C SER A 213 -17.21 -33.56 26.36
N LEU A 214 -17.14 -32.62 25.43
CA LEU A 214 -17.60 -32.80 24.05
C LEU A 214 -16.56 -33.56 23.19
N LEU A 215 -15.27 -33.35 23.45
CA LEU A 215 -14.20 -34.10 22.77
C LEU A 215 -14.24 -35.60 23.12
N ASP A 216 -14.44 -35.97 24.40
CA ASP A 216 -14.53 -37.37 24.83
C ASP A 216 -15.70 -38.13 24.17
N LYS A 217 -16.88 -37.50 24.11
CA LYS A 217 -18.07 -38.03 23.40
C LYS A 217 -17.82 -38.25 21.90
N CYS A 218 -16.85 -37.56 21.32
CA CYS A 218 -16.52 -37.62 19.89
C CYS A 218 -15.37 -38.59 19.57
N LYS A 219 -15.40 -39.80 20.15
CA LYS A 219 -14.54 -40.94 19.75
C LYS A 219 -14.46 -41.09 18.23
N LYS A 220 -13.22 -41.17 17.70
CA LYS A 220 -12.89 -41.18 16.27
C LYS A 220 -13.45 -42.43 15.54
N PRO A 221 -13.97 -42.29 14.30
CA PRO A 221 -14.35 -43.44 13.47
C PRO A 221 -13.12 -44.11 12.85
N SER A 222 -13.11 -45.44 12.78
CA SER A 222 -11.99 -46.23 12.24
C SER A 222 -11.84 -46.14 10.72
N ASN A 223 -12.96 -45.95 10.00
CA ASN A 223 -13.01 -45.86 8.54
C ASN A 223 -12.60 -44.48 7.98
N CYS A 224 -12.39 -43.45 8.81
CA CYS A 224 -12.01 -42.11 8.36
C CYS A 224 -10.88 -41.50 9.21
N PRO A 225 -9.63 -41.99 9.09
CA PRO A 225 -8.50 -41.52 9.89
C PRO A 225 -8.12 -40.06 9.63
N LEU A 226 -8.43 -39.54 8.43
CA LEU A 226 -8.13 -38.16 8.00
C LEU A 226 -8.92 -37.07 8.73
N LEU A 227 -9.91 -37.42 9.57
CA LEU A 227 -10.51 -36.50 10.54
C LEU A 227 -9.56 -36.15 11.70
N THR A 228 -8.39 -36.79 11.79
CA THR A 228 -7.33 -36.41 12.73
C THR A 228 -6.55 -35.19 12.19
N PRO A 229 -6.33 -34.11 12.96
CA PRO A 229 -5.53 -32.98 12.50
C PRO A 229 -4.10 -33.41 12.12
N PRO A 230 -3.60 -33.08 10.91
CA PRO A 230 -2.30 -33.57 10.46
C PRO A 230 -1.13 -33.04 11.30
N VAL A 231 -0.15 -33.88 11.58
CA VAL A 231 1.03 -33.55 12.39
C VAL A 231 2.09 -32.86 11.51
N ILE A 232 2.83 -31.88 12.04
CA ILE A 232 4.01 -31.36 11.32
C ILE A 232 5.07 -32.46 11.23
N ASN A 233 5.53 -32.77 10.02
CA ASN A 233 6.68 -33.65 9.76
C ASN A 233 7.88 -33.30 10.66
N PRO A 234 8.54 -34.28 11.31
CA PRO A 234 9.62 -34.03 12.27
C PRO A 234 10.74 -33.11 11.75
N GLU A 235 11.13 -33.26 10.48
CA GLU A 235 12.18 -32.48 9.84
C GLU A 235 11.80 -31.01 9.68
N ILE A 236 10.51 -30.74 9.40
CA ILE A 236 9.96 -29.38 9.30
C ILE A 236 9.74 -28.79 10.70
N ARG A 237 9.33 -29.61 11.67
CA ARG A 237 9.21 -29.22 13.09
C ARG A 237 10.55 -28.74 13.66
N ALA A 238 11.66 -29.39 13.31
CA ALA A 238 13.01 -29.00 13.72
C ALA A 238 13.50 -27.68 13.10
N LEU A 239 12.94 -27.25 11.96
CA LEU A 239 13.30 -25.99 11.28
C LEU A 239 12.48 -24.78 11.75
N LEU A 240 11.39 -24.99 12.49
CA LEU A 240 10.44 -23.94 12.85
C LEU A 240 10.76 -23.29 14.22
N PRO A 241 10.81 -21.95 14.32
CA PRO A 241 11.02 -21.27 15.59
C PRO A 241 9.81 -21.45 16.52
N HIS A 242 10.06 -21.39 17.83
CA HIS A 242 9.08 -21.71 18.88
C HIS A 242 7.75 -20.93 18.77
N ASN A 243 7.77 -19.67 18.32
CA ASN A 243 6.56 -18.89 18.09
C ASN A 243 5.67 -19.44 16.95
N MET A 244 6.27 -20.05 15.93
CA MET A 244 5.55 -20.72 14.84
C MET A 244 5.02 -22.08 15.27
N LEU A 245 5.75 -22.81 16.12
CA LEU A 245 5.26 -24.06 16.73
C LEU A 245 4.06 -23.79 17.66
N LYS A 246 4.12 -22.74 18.49
CA LYS A 246 2.98 -22.30 19.31
C LYS A 246 1.78 -21.85 18.46
N LYS A 247 2.03 -21.21 17.31
CA LYS A 247 0.97 -20.86 16.35
C LYS A 247 0.33 -22.11 15.74
N ASP A 248 1.12 -23.09 15.34
CA ASP A 248 0.60 -24.32 14.75
C ASP A 248 -0.23 -25.14 15.75
N ALA A 249 0.24 -25.26 17.01
CA ALA A 249 -0.51 -25.92 18.08
C ALA A 249 -1.91 -25.31 18.30
N ALA A 250 -2.06 -23.99 18.15
CA ALA A 250 -3.37 -23.34 18.19
C ALA A 250 -4.27 -23.74 17.01
N TYR A 251 -3.72 -23.83 15.79
CA TYR A 251 -4.46 -24.28 14.61
C TYR A 251 -4.82 -25.78 14.70
N VAL A 252 -3.93 -26.62 15.25
CA VAL A 252 -4.24 -28.01 15.60
C VAL A 252 -5.41 -28.07 16.58
N SER A 253 -5.41 -27.26 17.64
CA SER A 253 -6.55 -27.17 18.58
C SER A 253 -7.86 -26.78 17.89
N PHE A 254 -7.83 -25.82 16.96
CA PHE A 254 -9.00 -25.45 16.15
C PHE A 254 -9.48 -26.63 15.28
N GLN A 255 -8.56 -27.34 14.62
CA GLN A 255 -8.88 -28.52 13.84
C GLN A 255 -9.41 -29.68 14.70
N THR A 256 -8.93 -29.87 15.93
CA THR A 256 -9.46 -30.89 16.87
C THR A 256 -10.91 -30.58 17.26
N LYS A 257 -11.23 -29.32 17.59
CA LYS A 257 -12.61 -28.91 17.91
C LYS A 257 -13.54 -29.05 16.69
N LEU A 258 -13.08 -28.68 15.50
CA LEU A 258 -13.81 -28.83 14.25
C LEU A 258 -14.03 -30.32 13.89
N SER A 259 -13.01 -31.16 14.06
CA SER A 259 -13.09 -32.62 13.88
C SER A 259 -14.15 -33.24 14.78
N ALA A 260 -14.18 -32.91 16.07
CA ALA A 260 -15.21 -33.39 16.97
C ALA A 260 -16.63 -32.94 16.54
N GLY A 261 -16.78 -31.72 16.05
CA GLY A 261 -18.05 -31.26 15.44
C GLY A 261 -18.46 -32.08 14.21
N ILE A 262 -17.52 -32.38 13.31
CA ILE A 262 -17.74 -33.22 12.13
C ILE A 262 -18.07 -34.67 12.54
N ILE A 263 -17.43 -35.21 13.58
CA ILE A 263 -17.72 -36.54 14.13
C ILE A 263 -19.12 -36.58 14.77
N GLY A 264 -19.51 -35.54 15.51
CA GLY A 264 -20.87 -35.41 16.08
C GLY A 264 -21.95 -35.36 14.99
N LEU A 265 -21.74 -34.53 13.96
CA LEU A 265 -22.60 -34.46 12.78
C LEU A 265 -22.65 -35.80 12.03
N GLY A 266 -21.49 -36.43 11.83
CA GLY A 266 -21.34 -37.73 11.19
C GLY A 266 -22.11 -38.84 11.90
N LYS A 267 -22.07 -38.88 13.25
CA LYS A 267 -22.89 -39.81 14.06
C LYS A 267 -24.40 -39.55 13.92
N GLY A 268 -24.81 -38.30 13.70
CA GLY A 268 -26.21 -37.97 13.41
C GLY A 268 -26.65 -38.45 12.03
N ILE A 269 -25.80 -38.22 11.01
CA ILE A 269 -26.03 -38.68 9.63
C ILE A 269 -26.02 -40.21 9.55
N ASP A 270 -25.06 -40.88 10.18
CA ASP A 270 -24.96 -42.34 10.25
C ASP A 270 -26.22 -42.96 10.85
N LYS A 271 -26.75 -42.40 11.94
CA LYS A 271 -28.05 -42.82 12.49
C LYS A 271 -29.17 -42.67 11.46
N LEU A 272 -29.32 -41.49 10.84
CA LEU A 272 -30.38 -41.24 9.84
C LEU A 272 -30.29 -42.17 8.61
N LEU A 273 -29.07 -42.56 8.21
CA LEU A 273 -28.86 -43.53 7.13
C LEU A 273 -29.26 -44.95 7.57
N ASN A 274 -28.92 -45.35 8.79
CA ASN A 274 -29.22 -46.69 9.31
C ASN A 274 -30.70 -46.87 9.76
N ASP A 275 -31.39 -45.79 10.17
CA ASP A 275 -32.84 -45.80 10.51
C ASP A 275 -33.75 -45.87 9.28
N SER A 276 -33.22 -45.56 8.08
CA SER A 276 -33.99 -45.45 6.83
C SER A 276 -34.68 -46.75 6.37
N ALA A 277 -34.38 -47.88 7.03
CA ALA A 277 -35.05 -49.15 6.79
C ALA A 277 -36.47 -49.26 7.40
N ASN A 278 -36.84 -48.41 8.38
CA ASN A 278 -37.91 -48.75 9.32
C ASN A 278 -39.12 -47.79 9.46
N HIS A 279 -39.19 -46.60 8.82
CA HIS A 279 -40.44 -45.93 8.39
C HIS A 279 -40.23 -44.50 7.79
N GLN A 280 -41.06 -44.16 6.80
CA GLN A 280 -41.45 -42.81 6.30
C GLN A 280 -40.33 -41.81 5.87
N ASP A 281 -40.18 -41.68 4.56
CA ASP A 281 -39.12 -40.96 3.82
C ASP A 281 -39.03 -39.41 3.96
N LEU A 282 -39.88 -38.78 4.77
CA LEU A 282 -39.94 -37.31 4.86
C LEU A 282 -38.68 -36.68 5.47
N HIS A 283 -38.06 -37.33 6.46
CA HIS A 283 -36.87 -36.81 7.12
C HIS A 283 -35.60 -37.02 6.28
N THR A 284 -35.44 -38.18 5.65
CA THR A 284 -34.26 -38.48 4.82
C THR A 284 -34.18 -37.57 3.60
N SER A 285 -35.31 -37.27 2.96
CA SER A 285 -35.35 -36.41 1.76
C SER A 285 -35.07 -34.92 2.05
N SER A 286 -35.41 -34.43 3.26
CA SER A 286 -35.34 -33.00 3.61
C SER A 286 -34.14 -32.63 4.51
N LEU A 287 -33.82 -33.46 5.51
CA LEU A 287 -32.79 -33.18 6.51
C LEU A 287 -31.39 -33.65 6.05
N LEU A 288 -31.31 -34.79 5.36
CA LEU A 288 -30.02 -35.34 4.92
C LEU A 288 -29.25 -34.40 3.97
N PRO A 289 -29.87 -33.68 3.00
CA PRO A 289 -29.15 -32.70 2.19
C PRO A 289 -28.53 -31.58 3.04
N LEU A 290 -29.30 -31.00 3.97
CA LEU A 290 -28.84 -29.92 4.85
C LEU A 290 -27.68 -30.35 5.74
N LEU A 291 -27.77 -31.53 6.35
CA LEU A 291 -26.69 -32.10 7.18
C LEU A 291 -25.47 -32.51 6.33
N SER A 292 -25.68 -33.04 5.13
CA SER A 292 -24.62 -33.40 4.18
C SER A 292 -23.85 -32.17 3.70
N ASP A 293 -24.54 -31.08 3.35
CA ASP A 293 -23.92 -29.83 2.91
C ASP A 293 -23.20 -29.10 4.05
N ALA A 294 -23.78 -29.07 5.25
CA ALA A 294 -23.06 -28.65 6.45
C ALA A 294 -21.78 -29.49 6.66
N GLY A 295 -21.86 -30.81 6.47
CA GLY A 295 -20.72 -31.73 6.51
C GLY A 295 -19.65 -31.39 5.49
N LYS A 296 -20.02 -31.14 4.23
CA LYS A 296 -19.11 -30.74 3.14
C LYS A 296 -18.40 -29.41 3.48
N ILE A 297 -19.14 -28.42 3.97
CA ILE A 297 -18.60 -27.10 4.36
C ILE A 297 -17.60 -27.23 5.52
N LEU A 298 -17.94 -28.00 6.57
CA LEU A 298 -17.06 -28.20 7.73
C LEU A 298 -15.79 -29.00 7.38
N ASN A 299 -15.89 -30.02 6.53
CA ASN A 299 -14.72 -30.75 6.02
C ASN A 299 -13.86 -29.87 5.09
N GLY A 300 -14.47 -29.01 4.27
CA GLY A 300 -13.78 -27.99 3.48
C GLY A 300 -12.98 -27.04 4.37
N LEU A 301 -13.58 -26.51 5.43
CA LEU A 301 -12.90 -25.68 6.43
C LEU A 301 -11.76 -26.42 7.13
N PHE A 302 -11.92 -27.72 7.42
CA PHE A 302 -10.87 -28.54 8.01
C PHE A 302 -9.65 -28.69 7.08
N PHE A 303 -9.89 -28.86 5.78
CA PHE A 303 -8.83 -28.84 4.75
C PHE A 303 -8.19 -27.46 4.59
N ASP A 304 -8.98 -26.38 4.57
CA ASP A 304 -8.49 -25.00 4.49
C ASP A 304 -7.63 -24.61 5.69
N LEU A 305 -7.91 -25.14 6.89
CA LEU A 305 -7.04 -24.98 8.05
C LEU A 305 -5.69 -25.71 7.86
N SER A 306 -5.65 -26.88 7.22
CA SER A 306 -4.40 -27.55 6.83
C SER A 306 -3.64 -26.77 5.74
N MET A 307 -4.34 -26.15 4.78
CA MET A 307 -3.73 -25.25 3.80
C MET A 307 -3.18 -23.97 4.45
N ALA A 308 -3.92 -23.37 5.39
CA ALA A 308 -3.46 -22.22 6.18
C ALA A 308 -2.22 -22.58 7.02
N ARG A 309 -2.26 -23.74 7.70
CA ARG A 309 -1.14 -24.64 8.07
C ARG A 309 0.15 -24.37 7.30
N ARG A 310 0.15 -24.96 6.11
CA ARG A 310 1.27 -24.97 5.17
C ARG A 310 1.63 -23.58 4.69
N SER A 311 0.64 -22.70 4.45
CA SER A 311 0.87 -21.33 3.95
C SER A 311 1.80 -20.49 4.82
N PHE A 312 1.76 -20.66 6.15
CA PHE A 312 2.64 -19.92 7.07
C PHE A 312 3.94 -20.65 7.42
N ILE A 313 4.05 -21.93 7.07
CA ILE A 313 5.28 -22.73 7.22
C ILE A 313 6.17 -22.64 5.97
N PHE A 314 5.59 -22.58 4.76
CA PHE A 314 6.32 -22.45 3.49
C PHE A 314 7.42 -21.35 3.47
N PRO A 315 7.28 -20.16 4.11
CA PRO A 315 8.33 -19.15 4.17
C PRO A 315 9.62 -19.57 4.89
N TYR A 316 9.61 -20.68 5.63
CA TYR A 316 10.76 -21.26 6.32
C TYR A 316 11.45 -22.38 5.51
N LEU A 317 10.85 -22.81 4.40
CA LEU A 317 11.40 -23.83 3.51
C LEU A 317 12.17 -23.19 2.35
N ASN A 318 13.21 -23.86 1.85
CA ASN A 318 13.92 -23.41 0.64
C ASN A 318 13.03 -23.62 -0.60
N LYS A 319 13.34 -22.91 -1.71
CA LYS A 319 12.51 -22.93 -2.92
C LYS A 319 12.31 -24.35 -3.48
N ASN A 320 13.37 -25.14 -3.61
CA ASN A 320 13.28 -26.47 -4.21
C ASN A 320 12.37 -27.39 -3.36
N THR A 321 12.54 -27.37 -2.02
CA THR A 321 11.66 -28.08 -1.09
C THR A 321 10.21 -27.58 -1.15
N LYS A 322 9.96 -26.27 -1.31
CA LYS A 322 8.60 -25.76 -1.53
C LYS A 322 7.99 -26.29 -2.83
N ASP A 323 8.71 -26.19 -3.94
CA ASP A 323 8.21 -26.57 -5.27
C ASP A 323 7.84 -28.09 -5.34
N ILE A 324 8.52 -28.93 -4.54
CA ILE A 324 8.21 -30.38 -4.38
C ILE A 324 6.96 -30.63 -3.52
N LEU A 325 6.79 -29.87 -2.44
CA LEU A 325 5.74 -30.13 -1.42
C LEU A 325 4.43 -29.40 -1.69
N GLU A 326 4.43 -28.34 -2.48
CA GLU A 326 3.23 -27.62 -2.90
C GLU A 326 2.15 -28.54 -3.53
N PRO A 327 2.46 -29.49 -4.43
CA PRO A 327 1.49 -30.46 -4.95
C PRO A 327 1.17 -31.65 -4.01
N CYS A 328 1.95 -31.90 -2.95
CA CYS A 328 1.70 -33.03 -2.06
C CYS A 328 0.55 -32.71 -1.09
N PRO A 329 -0.59 -33.44 -1.07
CA PRO A 329 -1.69 -33.16 -0.14
C PRO A 329 -1.28 -33.44 1.33
N PRO A 330 -2.00 -32.88 2.32
CA PRO A 330 -1.91 -33.35 3.70
C PRO A 330 -2.42 -34.79 3.81
N SER A 331 -1.77 -35.60 4.65
CA SER A 331 -2.21 -36.95 5.04
C SER A 331 -2.30 -37.02 6.57
N GLU A 332 -1.80 -38.08 7.20
CA GLU A 332 -1.42 -38.06 8.63
C GLU A 332 -0.41 -36.94 8.92
N PHE A 333 0.47 -36.65 7.96
CA PHE A 333 1.46 -35.57 8.03
C PHE A 333 1.07 -34.38 7.15
N LEU A 334 1.35 -33.17 7.65
CA LEU A 334 0.93 -31.90 7.05
C LEU A 334 1.50 -31.67 5.63
N PHE A 335 2.66 -32.25 5.32
CA PHE A 335 3.29 -32.20 4.00
C PHE A 335 3.36 -33.58 3.30
N GLY A 336 2.56 -34.55 3.77
CA GLY A 336 2.61 -35.95 3.32
C GLY A 336 3.66 -36.77 4.08
N SER A 337 3.54 -38.09 4.03
CA SER A 337 4.43 -39.07 4.66
C SER A 337 5.85 -39.03 4.07
N ASP A 338 5.93 -39.06 2.74
CA ASP A 338 7.14 -39.36 1.94
C ASP A 338 8.05 -38.12 1.74
N LEU A 339 8.04 -37.18 2.69
CA LEU A 339 8.82 -35.94 2.67
C LEU A 339 10.32 -36.22 2.43
N CYS A 340 10.90 -37.12 3.23
CA CYS A 340 12.32 -37.45 3.15
C CYS A 340 12.69 -38.05 1.78
N GLU A 341 11.85 -38.93 1.25
CA GLU A 341 12.05 -39.60 -0.04
C GLU A 341 11.92 -38.63 -1.22
N LYS A 342 10.87 -37.80 -1.22
CA LYS A 342 10.64 -36.79 -2.27
C LYS A 342 11.75 -35.74 -2.30
N VAL A 343 12.30 -35.35 -1.14
CA VAL A 343 13.47 -34.46 -1.06
C VAL A 343 14.77 -35.16 -1.49
N LYS A 344 14.94 -36.47 -1.24
CA LYS A 344 16.07 -37.25 -1.77
C LYS A 344 15.97 -37.39 -3.30
N ALA A 345 14.85 -37.87 -3.82
CA ALA A 345 14.61 -38.08 -5.25
C ALA A 345 14.81 -36.79 -6.07
N ALA A 346 14.31 -35.65 -5.58
CA ALA A 346 14.52 -34.37 -6.25
C ALA A 346 15.97 -33.88 -6.22
N LYS A 347 16.76 -34.22 -5.19
CA LYS A 347 18.22 -33.96 -5.18
C LYS A 347 18.94 -34.85 -6.18
N SER A 348 18.62 -36.14 -6.24
CA SER A 348 19.19 -37.06 -7.24
C SER A 348 18.88 -36.62 -8.67
N LEU A 349 17.63 -36.22 -8.93
CA LEU A 349 17.21 -35.65 -10.21
C LEU A 349 17.92 -34.32 -10.50
N GLN A 350 18.11 -33.45 -9.50
CA GLN A 350 18.85 -32.19 -9.68
C GLN A 350 20.32 -32.45 -10.06
N ASN A 351 20.96 -33.43 -9.43
CA ASN A 351 22.35 -33.82 -9.74
C ASN A 351 22.45 -34.38 -11.15
N ALA A 352 21.60 -35.36 -11.53
CA ALA A 352 21.56 -35.87 -12.90
C ALA A 352 21.26 -34.77 -13.94
N CYS A 353 20.36 -33.83 -13.63
CA CYS A 353 20.10 -32.64 -14.46
C CYS A 353 21.24 -31.61 -14.47
N GLN A 354 22.31 -31.81 -13.69
CA GLN A 354 23.52 -30.99 -13.66
C GLN A 354 24.70 -31.71 -14.33
N ASP A 355 24.78 -33.03 -14.20
CA ASP A 355 25.73 -33.87 -14.94
C ASP A 355 25.41 -33.86 -16.46
N LEU A 356 24.13 -33.80 -16.81
CA LEU A 356 23.65 -33.57 -18.19
C LEU A 356 23.93 -32.15 -18.74
N LYS A 357 24.58 -31.25 -17.98
CA LYS A 357 24.96 -29.90 -18.46
C LYS A 357 26.44 -29.80 -18.78
N THR A 358 26.77 -30.06 -20.05
CA THR A 358 28.07 -29.67 -20.62
C THR A 358 28.32 -28.16 -20.44
N ALA A 359 29.55 -27.78 -20.10
CA ALA A 359 29.94 -26.43 -19.69
C ALA A 359 31.42 -26.16 -20.04
N PRO A 360 31.93 -24.91 -20.01
CA PRO A 360 31.26 -23.60 -20.02
C PRO A 360 31.87 -22.63 -21.08
N THR A 361 31.42 -21.37 -21.08
CA THR A 361 32.19 -20.20 -21.59
C THR A 361 32.04 -19.03 -20.60
N PRO A 362 32.98 -18.06 -20.53
CA PRO A 362 33.60 -17.76 -19.23
C PRO A 362 32.96 -16.59 -18.47
N GLN A 363 32.92 -16.69 -17.14
CA GLN A 363 32.74 -15.52 -16.26
C GLN A 363 34.09 -15.04 -15.70
N ARG A 364 34.25 -13.71 -15.76
CA ARG A 364 35.46 -12.98 -15.34
C ARG A 364 35.62 -13.05 -13.82
N TYR A 365 36.81 -13.41 -13.35
CA TYR A 365 37.11 -13.64 -11.92
C TYR A 365 36.70 -12.48 -10.99
N LYS A 366 36.28 -12.84 -9.78
CA LYS A 366 36.28 -11.96 -8.60
C LYS A 366 36.95 -12.65 -7.43
N THR A 367 38.25 -12.38 -7.27
CA THR A 367 39.02 -12.82 -6.10
C THR A 367 38.38 -12.26 -4.83
N THR A 368 38.16 -13.11 -3.84
CA THR A 368 37.71 -12.70 -2.49
C THR A 368 38.62 -13.40 -1.49
N ASN A 369 39.66 -12.70 -1.02
CA ASN A 369 40.56 -13.26 -0.02
C ASN A 369 39.81 -13.43 1.30
N GLN A 370 39.73 -14.66 1.80
CA GLN A 370 39.47 -14.90 3.22
C GLN A 370 40.79 -14.82 3.99
N SER A 371 40.72 -14.26 5.19
CA SER A 371 41.85 -14.10 6.10
C SER A 371 42.25 -15.43 6.73
N VAL A 372 43.54 -15.75 6.67
CA VAL A 372 44.18 -16.73 7.58
C VAL A 372 45.26 -15.99 8.36
N SER A 373 45.35 -16.25 9.66
CA SER A 373 46.25 -15.57 10.59
C SER A 373 47.41 -16.48 10.98
N TYR A 374 48.65 -15.99 10.86
CA TYR A 374 49.83 -16.62 11.46
C TYR A 374 50.75 -15.57 12.09
N LYS A 375 51.54 -16.00 13.08
CA LYS A 375 52.25 -15.13 14.02
C LYS A 375 53.63 -14.68 13.53
N VAL A 376 54.10 -13.58 14.11
CA VAL A 376 55.44 -13.00 13.95
C VAL A 376 56.54 -13.94 14.48
N LYS A 377 57.70 -13.94 13.80
CA LYS A 377 59.04 -14.07 14.41
C LYS A 377 59.99 -13.08 13.71
N GLN A 378 60.91 -12.49 14.49
CA GLN A 378 62.04 -11.71 13.98
C GLN A 378 63.25 -12.61 13.73
N ILE A 379 64.16 -12.17 12.85
CA ILE A 379 65.60 -12.46 12.81
C ILE A 379 66.25 -11.37 11.93
N SER A 380 67.43 -10.88 12.33
CA SER A 380 68.37 -10.10 11.50
C SER A 380 69.66 -10.92 11.30
N PRO A 381 70.46 -10.69 10.25
CA PRO A 381 71.68 -9.88 10.46
C PRO A 381 72.15 -9.03 9.25
N ASP A 382 73.16 -8.20 9.48
CA ASP A 382 73.93 -7.38 8.52
C ASP A 382 75.15 -8.16 7.92
N PRO A 383 76.20 -7.50 7.36
CA PRO A 383 76.32 -6.88 6.03
C PRO A 383 77.41 -7.55 5.15
N PRO A 384 77.87 -6.96 4.03
CA PRO A 384 79.25 -6.40 4.04
C PRO A 384 79.51 -5.14 3.16
N GLN A 385 80.79 -4.71 3.20
CA GLN A 385 81.47 -3.53 2.60
C GLN A 385 81.71 -3.67 1.06
N GLY A 386 82.23 -2.68 0.29
CA GLY A 386 82.65 -1.28 0.55
C GLY A 386 83.49 -0.66 -0.60
N GLY A 387 83.95 0.61 -0.45
CA GLY A 387 84.72 1.41 -1.44
C GLY A 387 83.84 2.25 -2.40
N GLY A 388 84.19 3.43 -2.95
CA GLY A 388 85.44 4.24 -3.03
C GLY A 388 85.55 4.82 -4.48
N VAL A 389 86.00 6.04 -4.84
CA VAL A 389 86.89 7.07 -4.23
C VAL A 389 86.78 8.44 -4.99
N THR A 390 86.61 9.59 -4.30
CA THR A 390 86.91 11.02 -4.69
C THR A 390 86.28 11.62 -6.00
N GLN A 391 86.33 12.93 -6.36
CA GLN A 391 87.14 14.10 -5.94
C GLN A 391 86.47 15.50 -6.19
N ARG A 392 87.09 16.55 -5.62
CA ARG A 392 87.01 18.06 -5.69
C ARG A 392 86.68 18.75 -7.06
N ALA A 393 86.41 20.07 -7.20
CA ALA A 393 86.19 21.26 -6.31
C ALA A 393 85.61 22.52 -7.06
N TYR A 394 85.40 23.64 -6.36
CA TYR A 394 85.09 25.02 -6.86
C TYR A 394 86.34 25.80 -7.36
N PRO A 395 86.21 26.96 -8.08
CA PRO A 395 86.04 28.34 -7.52
C PRO A 395 84.80 29.08 -8.14
N GLU A 396 84.20 30.18 -7.65
CA GLU A 396 84.60 31.53 -7.13
C GLU A 396 84.70 32.68 -8.17
N GLY A 397 84.34 33.91 -7.74
CA GLY A 397 84.17 35.15 -8.54
C GLY A 397 82.70 35.44 -8.91
N SER A 398 82.25 36.68 -9.16
CA SER A 398 82.82 38.04 -8.98
C SER A 398 81.67 39.09 -8.89
N THR A 399 81.94 40.42 -8.91
CA THR A 399 80.91 41.47 -8.66
C THR A 399 80.98 42.71 -9.56
N GLU A 400 79.85 43.11 -10.15
CA GLU A 400 79.44 44.50 -10.52
C GLU A 400 77.96 44.49 -11.04
N GLY A 401 77.17 45.59 -11.05
CA GLY A 401 77.37 46.87 -10.37
C GLY A 401 76.77 48.14 -11.02
N GLN A 402 75.45 48.27 -11.24
CA GLN A 402 74.81 49.58 -11.57
C GLN A 402 73.28 49.63 -11.31
N LEU A 403 72.71 50.82 -11.18
CA LEU A 403 71.26 51.16 -11.05
C LEU A 403 70.86 52.23 -12.10
N PRO A 404 69.57 52.54 -12.33
CA PRO A 404 68.36 51.71 -12.27
C PRO A 404 67.60 51.70 -13.63
N GLY A 405 66.49 50.96 -13.75
CA GLY A 405 65.63 51.00 -14.95
C GLY A 405 64.17 50.64 -14.68
N GLU A 406 63.24 51.52 -15.07
CA GLU A 406 61.81 51.36 -14.84
C GLU A 406 61.19 50.21 -15.65
N LYS A 407 60.37 49.36 -15.03
CA LYS A 407 59.34 48.57 -15.72
C LYS A 407 58.04 48.50 -14.91
N LEU A 408 56.92 48.53 -15.65
CA LEU A 408 55.57 48.77 -15.14
C LEU A 408 55.05 47.66 -14.22
N ASN A 409 54.18 48.05 -13.28
CA ASN A 409 53.35 47.14 -12.51
C ASN A 409 52.51 46.22 -13.41
N SER A 410 52.76 44.91 -13.36
CA SER A 410 51.80 43.91 -13.83
C SER A 410 50.56 43.89 -12.92
N PRO A 411 49.32 43.89 -13.45
CA PRO A 411 48.12 43.87 -12.61
C PRO A 411 48.06 42.65 -11.69
N GLY A 412 47.63 42.85 -10.45
CA GLY A 412 47.43 41.75 -9.50
C GLY A 412 46.41 40.73 -10.01
N SER A 413 46.62 39.46 -9.67
CA SER A 413 45.66 38.39 -9.97
C SER A 413 44.29 38.73 -9.35
N PRO A 414 43.16 38.64 -10.10
CA PRO A 414 41.84 38.85 -9.54
C PRO A 414 41.58 37.85 -8.38
N PRO A 415 40.90 38.27 -7.30
CA PRO A 415 40.49 37.33 -6.26
C PRO A 415 39.63 36.22 -6.86
N ALA A 416 39.84 34.99 -6.41
CA ALA A 416 39.24 33.80 -7.01
C ALA A 416 37.71 33.94 -7.12
N CYS A 417 37.19 33.88 -8.34
CA CYS A 417 35.77 34.12 -8.61
C CYS A 417 34.90 33.04 -7.95
N ILE A 418 34.10 33.45 -6.96
CA ILE A 418 33.17 32.58 -6.22
C ILE A 418 32.23 31.89 -7.22
N GLN A 419 32.29 30.56 -7.33
CA GLN A 419 31.56 29.82 -8.36
C GLN A 419 30.11 29.61 -7.96
N THR A 420 29.30 30.67 -8.09
CA THR A 420 27.88 30.69 -7.68
C THR A 420 27.14 29.39 -8.07
N TYR A 421 26.55 28.74 -7.06
CA TYR A 421 25.94 27.41 -7.14
C TYR A 421 25.13 27.18 -8.46
N PRO A 422 25.58 26.31 -9.39
CA PRO A 422 25.09 26.26 -10.77
C PRO A 422 23.73 25.54 -10.95
N GLY A 423 23.03 25.23 -9.85
CA GLY A 423 21.73 24.56 -9.86
C GLY A 423 21.80 23.03 -9.89
N SER A 424 20.82 22.38 -9.26
CA SER A 424 20.87 20.94 -8.93
C SER A 424 21.05 20.03 -10.13
N MET A 425 20.44 20.37 -11.26
CA MET A 425 20.50 19.57 -12.48
C MET A 425 21.89 19.64 -13.12
N SER A 426 22.53 20.82 -13.08
CA SER A 426 23.89 21.05 -13.55
C SER A 426 24.91 20.27 -12.70
N VAL A 427 24.75 20.29 -11.38
CA VAL A 427 25.61 19.51 -10.45
C VAL A 427 25.50 18.02 -10.74
N ILE A 428 24.29 17.44 -10.83
CA ILE A 428 24.13 16.01 -11.16
C ILE A 428 24.68 15.71 -12.56
N ARG A 429 24.43 16.57 -13.56
CA ARG A 429 24.93 16.40 -14.93
C ARG A 429 26.46 16.34 -14.97
N LYS A 430 27.14 17.30 -14.31
CA LYS A 430 28.61 17.35 -14.21
C LYS A 430 29.16 16.11 -13.49
N ALA A 431 28.55 15.71 -12.37
CA ALA A 431 28.95 14.51 -11.63
C ALA A 431 28.84 13.23 -12.48
N LEU A 432 27.75 13.05 -13.23
CA LEU A 432 27.59 11.90 -14.13
C LEU A 432 28.68 11.87 -15.22
N THR A 433 29.02 13.02 -15.80
CA THR A 433 30.14 13.11 -16.77
C THR A 433 31.48 12.76 -16.11
N LEU A 434 31.76 13.24 -14.89
CA LEU A 434 32.98 12.92 -14.14
C LEU A 434 33.05 11.44 -13.72
N GLN A 435 31.89 10.80 -13.47
CA GLN A 435 31.76 9.36 -13.24
C GLN A 435 31.86 8.51 -14.51
N GLY A 436 32.23 9.10 -15.66
CA GLY A 436 32.46 8.39 -16.92
C GLY A 436 31.19 8.01 -17.70
N VAL A 437 30.03 8.60 -17.39
CA VAL A 437 28.80 8.37 -18.18
C VAL A 437 28.97 9.02 -19.56
N PRO A 438 28.83 8.28 -20.67
CA PRO A 438 28.94 8.84 -22.03
C PRO A 438 27.96 10.00 -22.24
N VAL A 439 28.40 11.06 -22.91
CA VAL A 439 27.64 12.33 -23.02
C VAL A 439 26.24 12.13 -23.62
N ASN A 440 26.09 11.23 -24.59
CA ASN A 440 24.80 10.85 -25.19
C ASN A 440 23.86 10.07 -24.24
N ALA A 441 24.39 9.49 -23.16
CA ALA A 441 23.63 8.76 -22.14
C ALA A 441 23.29 9.61 -20.90
N VAL A 442 24.01 10.70 -20.63
CA VAL A 442 23.84 11.52 -19.40
C VAL A 442 22.38 11.97 -19.19
N ASP A 443 21.69 12.44 -20.23
CA ASP A 443 20.27 12.84 -20.11
C ASP A 443 19.33 11.65 -19.87
N THR A 444 19.69 10.44 -20.32
CA THR A 444 18.94 9.21 -19.98
C THR A 444 19.17 8.84 -18.51
N CYS A 445 20.39 9.00 -17.99
CA CYS A 445 20.70 8.81 -16.57
C CYS A 445 20.00 9.85 -15.68
N LEU A 446 19.95 11.13 -16.08
CA LEU A 446 19.21 12.18 -15.36
C LEU A 446 17.70 11.86 -15.25
N ASN A 447 17.10 11.28 -16.30
CA ASN A 447 15.70 10.84 -16.30
C ASN A 447 15.39 9.67 -15.31
N SER A 448 16.39 9.08 -14.64
CA SER A 448 16.15 8.17 -13.51
C SER A 448 15.59 8.89 -12.28
N LEU A 449 15.75 10.22 -12.20
CA LEU A 449 15.30 11.07 -11.10
C LEU A 449 14.12 11.94 -11.54
N SER A 450 13.04 11.94 -10.78
CA SER A 450 11.96 12.91 -11.00
C SER A 450 12.44 14.33 -10.64
N GLU A 451 11.93 15.35 -11.35
CA GLU A 451 12.13 16.78 -11.06
C GLU A 451 11.98 17.11 -9.56
N ALA A 452 10.95 16.56 -8.90
CA ALA A 452 10.71 16.75 -7.48
C ALA A 452 11.79 16.16 -6.55
N THR A 453 12.61 15.23 -7.04
CA THR A 453 13.81 14.72 -6.35
C THR A 453 15.00 15.66 -6.57
N ILE A 454 15.20 16.11 -7.82
CA ILE A 454 16.26 17.09 -8.19
C ILE A 454 16.07 18.41 -7.43
N ALA A 455 14.83 18.88 -7.31
CA ALA A 455 14.47 20.05 -6.50
C ALA A 455 14.68 19.82 -4.99
N GLN A 456 14.32 18.64 -4.47
CA GLN A 456 14.52 18.28 -3.07
C GLN A 456 16.00 18.18 -2.68
N TYR A 457 16.84 17.70 -3.59
CA TYR A 457 18.30 17.61 -3.38
C TYR A 457 19.02 18.95 -3.56
N GLY A 458 18.40 19.95 -4.19
CA GLY A 458 19.01 21.27 -4.39
C GLY A 458 19.37 22.00 -3.10
N SER A 459 18.68 21.75 -1.99
CA SER A 459 19.06 22.28 -0.68
C SER A 459 20.31 21.59 -0.11
N THR A 460 20.49 20.29 -0.36
CA THR A 460 21.72 19.59 -0.02
C THR A 460 22.89 20.08 -0.86
N PHE A 461 22.72 20.11 -2.19
CA PHE A 461 23.81 20.46 -3.09
C PHE A 461 24.27 21.90 -2.90
N ARG A 462 23.36 22.86 -2.68
CA ARG A 462 23.76 24.23 -2.32
C ARG A 462 24.55 24.27 -1.02
N ASN A 463 24.04 23.65 0.05
CA ASN A 463 24.73 23.70 1.33
C ASN A 463 26.08 22.95 1.31
N TRP A 464 26.22 21.90 0.50
CA TRP A 464 27.47 21.19 0.25
C TRP A 464 28.46 22.02 -0.58
N TRP A 465 27.97 22.68 -1.63
CA TRP A 465 28.75 23.58 -2.48
C TRP A 465 29.37 24.71 -1.64
N ASN A 466 28.54 25.44 -0.89
CA ASN A 466 28.98 26.49 0.04
C ASN A 466 29.95 25.97 1.12
N PHE A 467 29.80 24.73 1.58
CA PHE A 467 30.69 24.12 2.57
C PHE A 467 32.08 23.78 1.99
N ARG A 468 32.15 23.30 0.74
CA ARG A 468 33.43 22.99 0.07
C ARG A 468 34.13 24.25 -0.45
N GLU A 469 33.40 25.22 -0.98
CA GLU A 469 33.97 26.54 -1.34
C GLU A 469 34.63 27.23 -0.14
N ALA A 470 34.02 27.15 1.05
CA ALA A 470 34.59 27.69 2.28
C ALA A 470 35.88 26.99 2.77
N SER A 471 36.20 25.81 2.22
CA SER A 471 37.45 25.07 2.49
C SER A 471 38.41 25.06 1.30
N GLY A 472 38.02 25.59 0.13
CA GLY A 472 38.79 25.53 -1.11
C GLY A 472 38.79 24.15 -1.80
N ASP A 473 37.95 23.22 -1.36
CA ASP A 473 37.96 21.82 -1.80
C ASP A 473 37.13 21.56 -3.07
N ASP A 474 37.43 20.46 -3.77
CA ASP A 474 36.58 19.95 -4.85
C ASP A 474 35.19 19.51 -4.32
N VAL A 475 34.14 19.97 -5.00
CA VAL A 475 32.72 19.65 -4.72
C VAL A 475 32.34 18.23 -5.15
N PHE A 476 33.07 17.64 -6.11
CA PHE A 476 32.78 16.33 -6.71
C PHE A 476 33.69 15.21 -6.19
N GLN A 477 34.84 15.54 -5.60
CA GLN A 477 35.73 14.59 -4.93
C GLN A 477 35.68 14.81 -3.42
N ALA A 478 35.19 13.83 -2.66
CA ALA A 478 35.23 13.85 -1.20
C ALA A 478 35.08 12.43 -0.62
N SER A 479 35.76 12.18 0.50
CA SER A 479 35.71 10.94 1.27
C SER A 479 34.46 10.83 2.14
N ALA A 480 34.24 9.64 2.72
CA ALA A 480 33.22 9.44 3.74
C ALA A 480 33.45 10.28 5.01
N GLN A 481 34.70 10.66 5.32
CA GLN A 481 35.03 11.47 6.51
C GLN A 481 34.59 12.93 6.32
N GLU A 482 34.90 13.54 5.18
CA GLU A 482 34.44 14.91 4.84
C GLU A 482 32.90 14.98 4.77
N VAL A 483 32.26 13.94 4.26
CA VAL A 483 30.79 13.81 4.27
C VAL A 483 30.24 13.71 5.70
N ILE A 484 30.91 13.01 6.62
CA ILE A 484 30.53 12.99 8.05
C ILE A 484 30.69 14.38 8.66
N SER A 485 31.81 15.06 8.42
CA SER A 485 32.06 16.43 8.91
C SER A 485 31.01 17.42 8.43
N PHE A 486 30.64 17.39 7.15
CA PHE A 486 29.54 18.19 6.61
C PHE A 486 28.18 17.85 7.24
N LEU A 487 27.83 16.57 7.35
CA LEU A 487 26.56 16.18 7.97
C LEU A 487 26.52 16.56 9.46
N GLN A 488 27.65 16.54 10.16
CA GLN A 488 27.79 17.02 11.52
C GLN A 488 27.65 18.55 11.60
N HIS A 489 28.27 19.31 10.69
CA HIS A 489 28.08 20.76 10.57
C HIS A 489 26.60 21.12 10.33
N ILE A 490 25.89 20.40 9.46
CA ILE A 490 24.45 20.59 9.24
C ILE A 490 23.63 20.21 10.50
N ILE A 491 24.10 19.27 11.32
CA ILE A 491 23.46 18.88 12.58
C ILE A 491 23.65 19.93 13.68
N THR A 492 24.82 20.57 13.79
CA THR A 492 25.09 21.61 14.78
C THR A 492 24.42 22.94 14.38
N THR A 493 24.61 23.38 13.14
CA THR A 493 24.03 24.65 12.64
C THR A 493 22.52 24.61 12.46
N THR A 494 21.91 23.43 12.22
CA THR A 494 20.46 23.33 11.95
C THR A 494 19.73 22.31 12.84
N LYS A 495 18.53 22.71 13.30
CA LYS A 495 17.58 21.84 14.00
C LYS A 495 16.85 20.86 13.05
N CYS A 496 17.57 20.29 12.08
CA CYS A 496 17.06 19.32 11.11
C CYS A 496 16.80 17.94 11.73
N ALA A 497 15.65 17.36 11.41
CA ALA A 497 15.31 15.97 11.77
C ALA A 497 16.14 14.95 10.95
N PHE A 498 16.31 13.73 11.48
CA PHE A 498 17.02 12.63 10.81
C PHE A 498 16.57 12.37 9.35
N GLY A 499 15.28 12.52 9.06
CA GLY A 499 14.72 12.38 7.71
C GLY A 499 15.19 13.41 6.69
N THR A 500 15.79 14.51 7.13
CA THR A 500 16.50 15.49 6.29
C THR A 500 17.98 15.10 6.14
N ILE A 501 18.67 14.75 7.23
CA ILE A 501 20.08 14.33 7.20
C ILE A 501 20.30 13.10 6.30
N ASN A 502 19.39 12.11 6.37
CA ASN A 502 19.46 10.96 5.46
C ASN A 502 19.10 11.32 4.01
N SER A 503 18.37 12.42 3.77
CA SER A 503 18.19 12.95 2.41
C SER A 503 19.45 13.64 1.91
N TYR A 504 20.23 14.29 2.80
CA TYR A 504 21.51 14.90 2.45
C TYR A 504 22.52 13.82 2.04
N ARG A 505 22.72 12.81 2.90
CA ARG A 505 23.57 11.65 2.58
C ARG A 505 23.18 10.99 1.26
N ALA A 506 21.88 10.80 1.00
CA ALA A 506 21.39 10.20 -0.25
C ALA A 506 21.61 11.09 -1.49
N ALA A 507 21.59 12.41 -1.35
CA ALA A 507 21.96 13.34 -2.42
C ALA A 507 23.47 13.30 -2.70
N LEU A 508 24.31 13.34 -1.68
CA LEU A 508 25.77 13.28 -1.85
C LEU A 508 26.22 11.94 -2.46
N SER A 509 25.57 10.84 -2.09
CA SER A 509 25.76 9.50 -2.68
C SER A 509 25.41 9.39 -4.17
N LEU A 510 24.94 10.48 -4.82
CA LEU A 510 24.70 10.56 -6.26
C LEU A 510 25.82 11.31 -7.00
N ILE A 511 26.48 12.27 -6.33
CA ILE A 511 27.43 13.19 -6.98
C ILE A 511 28.90 12.91 -6.64
N LEU A 512 29.16 12.29 -5.49
CA LEU A 512 30.50 11.89 -5.04
C LEU A 512 30.84 10.47 -5.51
N PRO A 513 32.13 10.12 -5.66
CA PRO A 513 32.57 8.79 -6.06
C PRO A 513 32.39 7.72 -4.96
N GLY A 514 32.57 6.47 -5.35
CA GLY A 514 32.53 5.33 -4.44
C GLY A 514 31.12 4.99 -3.95
N ASN A 515 31.02 4.23 -2.85
CA ASN A 515 29.74 3.79 -2.30
C ASN A 515 29.55 4.28 -0.85
N LEU A 516 29.27 5.58 -0.71
CA LEU A 516 28.88 6.23 0.55
C LEU A 516 27.59 5.63 1.19
N GLY A 517 26.87 4.76 0.48
CA GLY A 517 25.79 3.96 1.05
C GLY A 517 26.29 2.80 1.92
N GLU A 518 27.47 2.25 1.60
CA GLU A 518 28.02 1.06 2.24
C GLU A 518 29.14 1.33 3.25
N ASP A 519 29.68 2.55 3.31
CA ASP A 519 30.75 2.93 4.24
C ASP A 519 30.42 2.64 5.74
N PRO A 520 31.30 1.93 6.50
CA PRO A 520 31.04 1.57 7.89
C PRO A 520 30.91 2.76 8.85
N MET A 521 31.70 3.82 8.67
CA MET A 521 31.72 4.97 9.59
C MET A 521 30.51 5.87 9.37
N LEU A 522 30.12 6.12 8.13
CA LEU A 522 28.92 6.86 7.76
C LEU A 522 27.65 6.09 8.15
N LYS A 523 27.64 4.75 8.05
CA LYS A 523 26.60 3.90 8.67
C LYS A 523 26.53 4.07 10.19
N ARG A 524 27.68 4.01 10.89
CA ARG A 524 27.76 4.17 12.36
C ARG A 524 27.30 5.56 12.80
N PHE A 525 27.75 6.61 12.11
CA PHE A 525 27.34 8.00 12.30
C PHE A 525 25.84 8.16 12.13
N MET A 526 25.26 7.71 11.00
CA MET A 526 23.81 7.77 10.77
C MET A 526 23.00 6.99 11.82
N LYS A 527 23.51 5.88 12.36
CA LYS A 527 22.90 5.17 13.49
C LYS A 527 22.95 6.00 14.78
N GLY A 528 24.01 6.80 14.99
CA GLY A 528 24.10 7.83 16.03
C GLY A 528 23.05 8.94 15.84
N VAL A 529 22.97 9.55 14.65
CA VAL A 529 21.96 10.58 14.33
C VAL A 529 20.54 10.03 14.51
N ALA A 530 20.29 8.77 14.18
CA ALA A 530 18.99 8.12 14.39
C ALA A 530 18.64 7.91 15.88
N ARG A 531 19.64 7.80 16.77
CA ARG A 531 19.44 7.76 18.23
C ARG A 531 19.24 9.15 18.83
N LEU A 532 20.02 10.14 18.39
CA LEU A 532 19.93 11.53 18.85
C LEU A 532 18.68 12.27 18.34
N ARG A 533 18.21 11.94 17.13
CA ARG A 533 17.06 12.59 16.48
C ARG A 533 16.07 11.53 15.94
N PRO A 534 15.44 10.73 16.82
CA PRO A 534 14.66 9.55 16.43
C PRO A 534 13.50 9.91 15.49
N PRO A 535 13.26 9.11 14.41
CA PRO A 535 12.26 9.41 13.40
C PRO A 535 10.83 9.14 13.93
N LYS A 536 10.27 10.10 14.67
CA LYS A 536 8.89 10.03 15.18
C LYS A 536 7.88 10.05 14.02
N PRO A 537 6.87 9.15 14.00
CA PRO A 537 5.77 9.22 13.04
C PRO A 537 4.95 10.50 13.25
N ARG A 538 4.39 11.07 12.17
CA ARG A 538 3.61 12.32 12.26
C ARG A 538 2.29 12.17 13.04
N TYR A 539 1.72 10.97 13.04
CA TYR A 539 0.41 10.69 13.63
C TYR A 539 0.46 9.39 14.44
N ASN A 540 0.16 9.49 15.75
CA ASN A 540 -0.03 8.36 16.67
C ASN A 540 -1.52 8.02 16.89
N CYS A 541 -2.40 8.93 16.50
CA CYS A 541 -3.85 8.81 16.49
C CYS A 541 -4.41 9.40 15.18
N VAL A 542 -5.70 9.21 14.93
CA VAL A 542 -6.48 9.84 13.85
C VAL A 542 -7.78 10.44 14.37
N TRP A 543 -8.33 11.39 13.63
CA TRP A 543 -9.70 11.87 13.81
C TRP A 543 -10.69 10.89 13.15
N GLU A 544 -11.97 11.02 13.48
CA GLU A 544 -13.06 10.13 13.03
C GLU A 544 -13.74 10.69 11.77
N PRO A 545 -13.72 9.97 10.62
CA PRO A 545 -14.42 10.37 9.38
C PRO A 545 -15.87 10.83 9.54
N ARG A 546 -16.65 10.31 10.51
CA ARG A 546 -18.03 10.74 10.77
C ARG A 546 -18.20 12.26 10.93
N GLN A 547 -17.19 12.97 11.46
CA GLN A 547 -17.19 14.44 11.59
C GLN A 547 -17.36 15.16 10.23
N ILE A 548 -16.75 14.63 9.17
CA ILE A 548 -16.86 15.17 7.81
C ILE A 548 -18.21 14.82 7.18
N PHE A 549 -18.82 13.69 7.57
CA PHE A 549 -20.12 13.28 7.06
C PHE A 549 -21.24 14.17 7.60
N ILE A 550 -21.29 14.37 8.92
CA ILE A 550 -22.22 15.30 9.59
C ILE A 550 -22.09 16.72 9.02
N TYR A 551 -20.87 17.19 8.75
CA TYR A 551 -20.65 18.48 8.09
C TYR A 551 -21.25 18.53 6.66
N PHE A 552 -21.13 17.46 5.88
CA PHE A 552 -21.66 17.38 4.52
C PHE A 552 -23.17 17.10 4.41
N GLU A 553 -23.77 16.65 5.50
CA GLU A 553 -25.21 16.50 5.71
C GLU A 553 -25.83 17.86 6.02
N THR A 554 -25.32 18.53 7.05
CA THR A 554 -25.77 19.86 7.51
C THR A 554 -25.41 21.01 6.57
N HIS A 555 -24.41 20.87 5.71
CA HIS A 555 -23.99 21.92 4.76
C HIS A 555 -24.04 21.42 3.30
N PRO A 556 -25.19 21.64 2.60
CA PRO A 556 -25.31 21.42 1.17
C PRO A 556 -24.24 22.15 0.34
N ALA A 557 -23.74 21.50 -0.71
CA ALA A 557 -22.63 22.00 -1.50
C ALA A 557 -23.10 22.76 -2.75
N GLU A 558 -23.68 23.94 -2.52
CA GLU A 558 -24.39 24.71 -3.56
C GLU A 558 -23.47 25.54 -4.45
N SER A 559 -22.41 26.13 -3.87
CA SER A 559 -21.45 26.91 -4.65
C SER A 559 -20.40 26.02 -5.34
N PRO A 560 -19.86 26.40 -6.52
CA PRO A 560 -18.77 25.66 -7.17
C PRO A 560 -17.53 25.48 -6.29
N LYS A 561 -17.29 26.41 -5.34
CA LYS A 561 -16.28 26.30 -4.29
C LYS A 561 -16.60 25.16 -3.31
N ALA A 562 -17.82 25.14 -2.76
CA ALA A 562 -18.26 24.08 -1.84
C ALA A 562 -18.29 22.70 -2.53
N LEU A 563 -18.80 22.61 -3.76
CA LEU A 563 -18.84 21.36 -4.52
C LEU A 563 -17.44 20.84 -4.85
N SER A 564 -16.52 21.72 -5.27
CA SER A 564 -15.10 21.37 -5.46
C SER A 564 -14.45 20.81 -4.18
N MET A 565 -14.76 21.42 -3.03
CA MET A 565 -14.26 21.01 -1.70
C MET A 565 -14.90 19.70 -1.22
N LYS A 566 -16.20 19.48 -1.47
CA LYS A 566 -16.94 18.26 -1.14
C LYS A 566 -16.41 17.08 -1.94
N LEU A 567 -16.35 17.20 -3.26
CA LEU A 567 -15.90 16.13 -4.15
C LEU A 567 -14.45 15.68 -3.87
N ILE A 568 -13.49 16.59 -3.71
CA ILE A 568 -12.09 16.19 -3.45
C ILE A 568 -11.93 15.49 -2.09
N THR A 569 -12.71 15.90 -1.08
CA THR A 569 -12.64 15.32 0.26
C THR A 569 -13.32 13.95 0.29
N LEU A 570 -14.51 13.81 -0.30
CA LEU A 570 -15.20 12.52 -0.47
C LEU A 570 -14.34 11.52 -1.26
N LEU A 571 -13.75 11.91 -2.39
CA LEU A 571 -12.82 11.06 -3.15
C LEU A 571 -11.58 10.66 -2.32
N THR A 572 -11.04 11.57 -1.49
CA THR A 572 -9.89 11.27 -0.62
C THR A 572 -10.24 10.26 0.48
N LEU A 573 -11.46 10.33 1.04
CA LEU A 573 -11.94 9.40 2.06
C LEU A 573 -12.32 8.05 1.45
N ALA A 574 -13.27 8.01 0.51
CA ALA A 574 -13.83 6.79 -0.04
C ALA A 574 -12.79 5.88 -0.74
N THR A 575 -11.76 6.46 -1.37
CA THR A 575 -10.72 5.68 -2.07
C THR A 575 -9.44 5.51 -1.26
N GLY A 576 -9.28 6.25 -0.16
CA GLY A 576 -8.01 6.36 0.57
C GLY A 576 -6.82 6.82 -0.29
N GLN A 577 -7.02 7.37 -1.49
CA GLN A 577 -5.94 7.68 -2.42
C GLN A 577 -5.08 8.89 -2.00
N ARG A 578 -3.93 9.04 -2.65
CA ARG A 578 -3.10 10.24 -2.48
C ARG A 578 -3.65 11.36 -3.36
N LEU A 579 -3.58 12.60 -2.89
CA LEU A 579 -3.91 13.78 -3.69
C LEU A 579 -3.11 13.88 -5.01
N GLN A 580 -1.95 13.22 -5.11
CA GLN A 580 -1.22 13.09 -6.39
C GLN A 580 -1.95 12.18 -7.41
N THR A 581 -2.61 11.12 -6.96
CA THR A 581 -3.46 10.27 -7.81
C THR A 581 -4.69 11.07 -8.25
N LEU A 582 -5.36 11.74 -7.30
CA LEU A 582 -6.59 12.48 -7.57
C LEU A 582 -6.38 13.72 -8.46
N SER A 583 -5.20 14.37 -8.39
CA SER A 583 -4.83 15.47 -9.29
C SER A 583 -4.52 15.04 -10.74
N LEU A 584 -4.54 13.75 -11.05
CA LEU A 584 -4.28 13.18 -12.37
C LEU A 584 -5.53 12.51 -12.98
N ILE A 585 -6.70 12.65 -12.34
CA ILE A 585 -7.96 12.18 -12.91
C ILE A 585 -8.31 13.07 -14.10
N LYS A 586 -8.47 12.46 -15.27
CA LYS A 586 -8.99 13.09 -16.49
C LYS A 586 -10.42 12.64 -16.76
N ILE A 587 -11.27 13.54 -17.25
CA ILE A 587 -12.67 13.24 -17.61
C ILE A 587 -12.73 12.11 -18.64
N SER A 588 -11.81 12.12 -19.61
CA SER A 588 -11.66 11.12 -20.67
C SER A 588 -11.35 9.68 -20.17
N ASN A 589 -11.05 9.51 -18.88
CA ASN A 589 -10.84 8.22 -18.22
C ASN A 589 -11.90 7.90 -17.13
N ILE A 590 -12.98 8.70 -17.03
CA ILE A 590 -14.12 8.42 -16.16
C ILE A 590 -15.15 7.61 -16.97
N LEU A 591 -15.42 6.38 -16.53
CA LEU A 591 -16.33 5.45 -17.16
C LEU A 591 -17.58 5.29 -16.27
N THR A 592 -18.66 5.95 -16.65
CA THR A 592 -19.94 5.93 -15.92
C THR A 592 -20.85 4.81 -16.45
N SER A 593 -21.28 3.94 -15.56
CA SER A 593 -22.39 2.99 -15.75
C SER A 593 -23.61 3.48 -14.96
N GLU A 594 -24.69 2.69 -14.90
CA GLU A 594 -25.93 3.09 -14.20
C GLU A 594 -25.73 3.17 -12.67
N ASP A 595 -24.97 2.22 -12.08
CA ASP A 595 -24.77 2.12 -10.61
C ASP A 595 -23.30 2.24 -10.16
N LEU A 596 -22.36 2.46 -11.07
CA LEU A 596 -20.95 2.66 -10.71
C LEU A 596 -20.22 3.62 -11.64
N ILE A 597 -19.23 4.32 -11.09
CA ILE A 597 -18.21 5.05 -11.83
C ILE A 597 -16.87 4.35 -11.64
N GLN A 598 -16.22 4.02 -12.76
CA GLN A 598 -14.85 3.52 -12.81
C GLN A 598 -13.91 4.62 -13.31
N ILE A 599 -12.94 5.04 -12.51
CA ILE A 599 -11.94 6.04 -12.88
C ILE A 599 -10.59 5.38 -13.12
N VAL A 600 -10.04 5.46 -14.33
CA VAL A 600 -8.70 4.94 -14.65
C VAL A 600 -7.67 6.06 -14.59
N VAL A 601 -6.58 5.89 -13.85
CA VAL A 601 -5.46 6.84 -13.79
C VAL A 601 -4.22 6.17 -14.42
N PRO A 602 -4.01 6.28 -15.75
CA PRO A 602 -2.92 5.58 -16.44
C PRO A 602 -1.54 6.22 -16.20
N ASP A 603 -1.52 7.46 -15.72
CA ASP A 603 -0.33 8.28 -15.49
C ASP A 603 0.59 7.69 -14.40
N ARG A 604 1.90 7.59 -14.70
CA ARG A 604 2.89 7.04 -13.77
C ARG A 604 3.19 8.02 -12.65
N ILE A 605 2.69 7.72 -11.46
CA ILE A 605 3.03 8.43 -10.21
C ILE A 605 4.30 7.85 -9.56
N LYS A 606 4.90 8.58 -8.58
CA LYS A 606 6.11 8.13 -7.83
C LYS A 606 5.98 6.74 -7.18
N THR A 607 4.76 6.23 -7.00
CA THR A 607 4.47 4.91 -6.42
C THR A 607 4.08 3.83 -7.44
N SER A 608 3.93 4.16 -8.72
CA SER A 608 3.71 3.19 -9.79
C SER A 608 4.94 2.29 -9.95
N ARG A 609 4.73 0.97 -10.10
CA ARG A 609 5.80 0.01 -10.48
C ARG A 609 5.88 -0.09 -12.00
N VAL A 610 7.05 -0.42 -12.55
CA VAL A 610 7.28 -0.52 -14.01
C VAL A 610 6.31 -1.52 -14.67
N SER A 611 6.06 -2.64 -14.01
CA SER A 611 5.11 -3.70 -14.39
C SER A 611 3.79 -3.68 -13.58
N GLY A 612 3.55 -2.63 -12.78
CA GLY A 612 2.38 -2.57 -11.92
C GLY A 612 1.09 -2.19 -12.66
N ARG A 613 -0.05 -2.75 -12.21
CA ARG A 613 -1.37 -2.17 -12.51
C ARG A 613 -1.38 -0.71 -12.03
N GLN A 614 -1.89 0.21 -12.84
CA GLN A 614 -2.06 1.61 -12.45
C GLN A 614 -3.38 1.77 -11.66
N PRO A 615 -3.57 2.85 -10.89
CA PRO A 615 -4.77 3.02 -10.08
C PRO A 615 -6.05 3.00 -10.91
N CYS A 616 -7.01 2.21 -10.46
CA CYS A 616 -8.37 2.18 -10.96
C CYS A 616 -9.29 2.32 -9.74
N LEU A 617 -10.12 3.36 -9.73
CA LEU A 617 -10.99 3.69 -8.61
C LEU A 617 -12.41 3.24 -8.98
N ILE A 618 -13.01 2.40 -8.16
CA ILE A 618 -14.42 2.00 -8.30
C ILE A 618 -15.21 2.79 -7.27
N LEU A 619 -16.25 3.47 -7.73
CA LEU A 619 -17.13 4.33 -6.94
C LEU A 619 -18.57 3.87 -7.22
N PRO A 620 -19.15 3.00 -6.39
CA PRO A 620 -20.55 2.64 -6.54
C PRO A 620 -21.44 3.84 -6.23
N ARG A 621 -22.68 3.77 -6.72
CA ARG A 621 -23.77 4.64 -6.34
C ARG A 621 -24.29 4.23 -4.96
N PHE A 622 -24.40 5.20 -4.07
CA PHE A 622 -25.03 5.07 -2.75
C PHE A 622 -26.36 5.83 -2.82
N ASN A 623 -27.48 5.18 -2.51
CA ASN A 623 -28.81 5.81 -2.57
C ASN A 623 -29.27 6.23 -1.17
N ASP A 624 -29.04 5.37 -0.19
CA ASP A 624 -29.34 5.49 1.25
C ASP A 624 -28.72 6.73 1.93
N LEU A 625 -27.51 7.13 1.54
CA LEU A 625 -26.87 8.38 1.99
C LEU A 625 -26.52 9.29 0.80
N PRO A 626 -27.53 9.92 0.16
CA PRO A 626 -27.34 10.63 -1.11
C PRO A 626 -26.44 11.86 -0.95
N HIS A 627 -26.44 12.47 0.25
CA HIS A 627 -25.58 13.60 0.59
C HIS A 627 -24.08 13.23 0.71
N LEU A 628 -23.72 11.95 0.87
CA LEU A 628 -22.33 11.44 0.83
C LEU A 628 -21.96 10.78 -0.50
N CYS A 629 -22.95 10.49 -1.36
CA CYS A 629 -22.78 9.73 -2.59
C CYS A 629 -21.74 10.35 -3.55
N VAL A 630 -20.56 9.74 -3.62
CA VAL A 630 -19.44 10.22 -4.45
C VAL A 630 -19.80 10.18 -5.94
N PHE A 631 -20.62 9.22 -6.36
CA PHE A 631 -21.16 9.09 -7.71
C PHE A 631 -22.00 10.32 -8.10
N SER A 632 -23.03 10.66 -7.31
CA SER A 632 -23.91 11.81 -7.57
C SER A 632 -23.17 13.14 -7.45
N CYS A 633 -22.28 13.28 -6.46
CA CYS A 633 -21.44 14.47 -6.30
C CYS A 633 -20.50 14.69 -7.50
N LEU A 634 -19.93 13.63 -8.05
CA LEU A 634 -19.08 13.68 -9.26
C LEU A 634 -19.88 14.02 -10.51
N GLN A 635 -21.08 13.46 -10.68
CA GLN A 635 -21.97 13.78 -11.80
C GLN A 635 -22.38 15.27 -11.78
N ARG A 636 -22.86 15.77 -10.63
CA ARG A 636 -23.21 17.18 -10.45
C ARG A 636 -22.02 18.11 -10.74
N TYR A 637 -20.82 17.76 -10.25
CA TYR A 637 -19.63 18.56 -10.51
C TYR A 637 -19.23 18.60 -11.99
N LEU A 638 -19.35 17.47 -12.70
CA LEU A 638 -19.10 17.43 -14.15
C LEU A 638 -20.08 18.30 -14.93
N GLN A 639 -21.37 18.32 -14.55
CA GLN A 639 -22.40 19.17 -15.14
C GLN A 639 -22.12 20.67 -14.88
N GLU A 640 -21.97 21.09 -13.62
CA GLU A 640 -21.72 22.49 -13.26
C GLU A 640 -20.44 23.07 -13.91
N THR A 641 -19.42 22.21 -14.12
CA THR A 641 -18.15 22.65 -14.70
C THR A 641 -18.06 22.51 -16.22
N GLU A 642 -19.03 21.89 -16.91
CA GLU A 642 -18.94 21.60 -18.35
C GLU A 642 -18.64 22.85 -19.18
N LYS A 643 -19.41 23.92 -18.97
CA LYS A 643 -19.26 25.21 -19.65
C LYS A 643 -18.00 25.99 -19.24
N LEU A 644 -17.38 25.64 -18.12
CA LEU A 644 -16.21 26.34 -17.55
C LEU A 644 -14.87 25.72 -18.00
N ARG A 645 -14.90 24.69 -18.86
CA ARG A 645 -13.74 23.82 -19.08
C ARG A 645 -12.72 24.30 -20.09
N GLU A 646 -13.09 25.07 -21.13
CA GLU A 646 -12.12 25.68 -22.07
C GLU A 646 -10.99 24.73 -22.54
N GLY A 647 -11.33 23.46 -22.81
CA GLY A 647 -10.37 22.41 -23.24
C GLY A 647 -9.58 21.69 -22.12
N GLN A 648 -9.79 22.00 -20.84
CA GLN A 648 -9.12 21.36 -19.71
C GLN A 648 -9.60 19.91 -19.48
N GLU A 649 -8.78 18.91 -19.80
CA GLU A 649 -9.08 17.48 -19.59
C GLU A 649 -9.14 17.04 -18.10
N ASN A 650 -8.47 17.76 -17.20
CA ASN A 650 -8.34 17.36 -15.80
C ASN A 650 -9.66 17.59 -15.05
N LEU A 651 -10.03 16.67 -14.16
CA LEU A 651 -11.30 16.71 -13.44
C LEU A 651 -11.48 18.03 -12.69
N PHE A 652 -10.53 18.40 -11.83
CA PHE A 652 -10.67 19.58 -10.97
C PHE A 652 -10.20 20.87 -11.66
N LEU A 653 -11.08 21.88 -11.66
CA LEU A 653 -10.77 23.26 -12.05
C LEU A 653 -10.76 24.18 -10.82
N THR A 654 -9.99 25.27 -10.87
CA THR A 654 -10.17 26.40 -9.95
C THR A 654 -11.60 26.95 -10.04
N TYR A 655 -12.24 27.25 -8.90
CA TYR A 655 -13.59 27.84 -8.85
C TYR A 655 -13.64 29.36 -9.10
N GLN A 656 -12.48 29.99 -9.36
CA GLN A 656 -12.32 31.41 -9.69
C GLN A 656 -11.73 31.53 -11.10
N ARG A 657 -12.11 32.61 -11.81
CA ARG A 657 -11.54 32.97 -13.12
C ARG A 657 -10.07 33.40 -12.98
N PRO A 658 -9.21 33.13 -13.99
CA PRO A 658 -9.45 32.24 -15.12
C PRO A 658 -9.55 30.78 -14.66
N TYR A 659 -10.53 30.04 -15.18
CA TYR A 659 -10.76 28.65 -14.77
C TYR A 659 -9.64 27.75 -15.35
N ARG A 660 -8.82 27.17 -14.48
CA ARG A 660 -7.63 26.39 -14.87
C ARG A 660 -7.56 25.10 -14.05
N THR A 661 -6.86 24.08 -14.56
CA THR A 661 -6.56 22.85 -13.81
C THR A 661 -6.10 23.15 -12.37
N ALA A 662 -6.82 22.63 -11.38
CA ALA A 662 -6.50 22.83 -9.97
C ALA A 662 -5.24 22.04 -9.58
N SER A 663 -4.18 22.76 -9.16
CA SER A 663 -2.95 22.11 -8.74
C SER A 663 -3.16 21.18 -7.53
N LYS A 664 -2.30 20.16 -7.38
CA LYS A 664 -2.26 19.30 -6.17
C LYS A 664 -2.14 20.12 -4.87
N GLN A 665 -1.49 21.28 -4.90
CA GLN A 665 -1.38 22.22 -3.79
C GLN A 665 -2.72 22.90 -3.50
N THR A 666 -3.48 23.25 -4.55
CA THR A 666 -4.85 23.78 -4.47
C THR A 666 -5.80 22.73 -3.87
N LEU A 667 -5.81 21.50 -4.40
CA LEU A 667 -6.58 20.38 -3.85
C LEU A 667 -6.24 20.10 -2.38
N SER A 668 -4.95 20.17 -2.03
CA SER A 668 -4.50 20.06 -0.63
C SER A 668 -4.92 21.23 0.25
N ARG A 669 -5.17 22.44 -0.29
CA ARG A 669 -5.76 23.54 0.49
C ARG A 669 -7.23 23.28 0.73
N TRP A 670 -7.97 22.84 -0.29
CA TRP A 670 -9.40 22.55 -0.19
C TRP A 670 -9.73 21.48 0.85
N VAL A 671 -9.04 20.33 0.83
CA VAL A 671 -9.19 19.32 1.88
C VAL A 671 -8.82 19.89 3.26
N LYS A 672 -7.83 20.81 3.37
CA LYS A 672 -7.52 21.45 4.66
C LYS A 672 -8.66 22.37 5.12
N CYS A 673 -9.31 23.09 4.21
CA CYS A 673 -10.47 23.94 4.52
C CYS A 673 -11.64 23.09 4.99
N THR A 674 -12.00 22.02 4.28
CA THR A 674 -13.09 21.11 4.70
C THR A 674 -12.82 20.46 6.06
N LEU A 675 -11.58 20.00 6.31
CA LEU A 675 -11.19 19.50 7.63
C LEU A 675 -11.39 20.56 8.73
N GLN A 676 -10.99 21.81 8.46
CA GLN A 676 -11.12 22.90 9.44
C GLN A 676 -12.58 23.31 9.69
N LEU A 677 -13.43 23.29 8.65
CA LEU A 677 -14.86 23.62 8.76
C LEU A 677 -15.65 22.52 9.51
N ALA A 678 -15.27 21.26 9.34
CA ALA A 678 -15.83 20.12 10.07
C ALA A 678 -15.16 19.88 11.46
N GLY A 679 -14.60 20.92 12.09
CA GLY A 679 -14.02 20.86 13.43
C GLY A 679 -12.70 20.08 13.59
N VAL A 680 -12.18 19.42 12.55
CA VAL A 680 -10.95 18.62 12.65
C VAL A 680 -9.74 19.52 12.90
N GLY A 681 -9.07 19.35 14.04
CA GLY A 681 -7.93 20.18 14.50
C GLY A 681 -6.76 20.26 13.51
N THR A 682 -6.80 21.20 12.57
CA THR A 682 -5.81 21.26 11.46
C THR A 682 -4.43 21.80 11.86
N SER A 683 -4.24 22.18 13.12
CA SER A 683 -2.94 22.38 13.77
C SER A 683 -2.13 21.09 13.77
N ILE A 684 -2.73 19.99 14.20
CA ILE A 684 -2.20 18.62 14.19
C ILE A 684 -2.38 18.01 12.78
N PHE A 685 -3.65 17.82 12.39
CA PHE A 685 -4.03 17.02 11.24
C PHE A 685 -3.92 17.81 9.93
N LYS A 686 -3.08 17.32 9.02
CA LYS A 686 -2.93 17.89 7.67
C LYS A 686 -3.66 16.99 6.65
N PRO A 687 -4.00 17.45 5.43
CA PRO A 687 -4.81 16.73 4.44
C PRO A 687 -4.44 15.27 4.12
N HIS A 688 -3.18 14.87 4.31
CA HIS A 688 -2.80 13.46 4.14
C HIS A 688 -3.35 12.54 5.25
N SER A 689 -3.72 13.10 6.42
CA SER A 689 -4.34 12.37 7.53
C SER A 689 -5.68 11.75 7.16
N SER A 690 -6.44 12.31 6.19
CA SER A 690 -7.69 11.72 5.69
C SER A 690 -7.51 10.29 5.17
N ARG A 691 -6.33 9.96 4.62
CA ARG A 691 -5.96 8.59 4.23
C ARG A 691 -5.69 7.68 5.44
N HIS A 692 -5.15 8.21 6.54
CA HIS A 692 -4.99 7.44 7.78
C HIS A 692 -6.35 7.22 8.46
N ALA A 693 -7.19 8.26 8.51
CA ALA A 693 -8.53 8.24 9.09
C ALA A 693 -9.44 7.24 8.36
N SER A 694 -9.64 7.39 7.04
CA SER A 694 -10.48 6.48 6.24
C SER A 694 -10.00 5.02 6.25
N THR A 695 -8.71 4.76 6.08
CA THR A 695 -8.21 3.36 6.09
C THR A 695 -8.19 2.73 7.48
N SER A 696 -8.15 3.52 8.56
CA SER A 696 -8.35 3.01 9.93
C SER A 696 -9.83 2.79 10.24
N ALA A 697 -10.71 3.69 9.80
CA ALA A 697 -12.16 3.55 9.96
C ALA A 697 -12.71 2.34 9.19
N ALA A 698 -12.26 2.13 7.95
CA ALA A 698 -12.59 0.92 7.18
C ALA A 698 -12.20 -0.36 7.93
N LYS A 699 -11.05 -0.39 8.62
CA LYS A 699 -10.66 -1.54 9.45
C LYS A 699 -11.55 -1.69 10.69
N ARG A 700 -11.96 -0.59 11.34
CA ARG A 700 -12.93 -0.64 12.45
C ARG A 700 -14.27 -1.20 11.99
N ALA A 701 -14.74 -0.80 10.81
CA ALA A 701 -15.93 -1.31 10.13
C ALA A 701 -15.73 -2.68 9.45
N GLY A 702 -14.82 -3.53 9.95
CA GLY A 702 -14.63 -4.91 9.49
C GLY A 702 -14.04 -5.12 8.08
N VAL A 703 -13.78 -4.07 7.29
CA VAL A 703 -13.31 -4.22 5.91
C VAL A 703 -11.96 -4.93 5.86
N SER A 704 -11.86 -5.97 5.03
CA SER A 704 -10.68 -6.82 4.99
C SER A 704 -9.40 -6.04 4.63
N ILE A 705 -8.30 -6.42 5.27
CA ILE A 705 -7.01 -5.73 5.13
C ILE A 705 -6.52 -5.69 3.68
N ASP A 706 -6.85 -6.70 2.87
CA ASP A 706 -6.44 -6.74 1.46
C ASP A 706 -7.32 -5.88 0.55
N VAL A 707 -8.61 -5.71 0.85
CA VAL A 707 -9.46 -4.68 0.20
C VAL A 707 -8.94 -3.27 0.54
N ILE A 708 -8.60 -3.01 1.81
CA ILE A 708 -7.98 -1.74 2.23
C ILE A 708 -6.64 -1.50 1.50
N LYS A 709 -5.82 -2.55 1.31
CA LYS A 709 -4.57 -2.45 0.54
C LYS A 709 -4.80 -2.13 -0.92
N ASP A 710 -5.64 -2.90 -1.61
CA ASP A 710 -5.85 -2.78 -3.05
C ASP A 710 -6.51 -1.42 -3.39
N SER A 711 -7.58 -1.03 -2.68
CA SER A 711 -8.25 0.28 -2.87
C SER A 711 -7.32 1.47 -2.65
N ALA A 712 -6.51 1.44 -1.59
CA ALA A 712 -5.58 2.52 -1.29
C ALA A 712 -4.28 2.47 -2.14
N GLY A 713 -4.06 1.44 -2.96
CA GLY A 713 -2.85 1.28 -3.77
C GLY A 713 -1.59 0.91 -2.97
N TRP A 714 -1.73 0.00 -2.01
CA TRP A 714 -0.63 -0.79 -1.43
C TRP A 714 -0.57 -2.17 -2.10
N SER A 715 0.57 -2.88 -2.05
CA SER A 715 0.60 -4.29 -2.48
C SER A 715 0.21 -5.21 -1.34
N ARG A 716 -0.44 -6.35 -1.61
CA ARG A 716 -0.92 -7.30 -0.57
C ARG A 716 0.15 -7.71 0.46
N SER A 717 1.40 -7.89 0.05
CA SER A 717 2.56 -8.15 0.92
C SER A 717 3.14 -6.93 1.69
N SER A 718 2.42 -5.81 1.76
CA SER A 718 2.93 -4.54 2.33
C SER A 718 2.42 -4.29 3.75
N ASN A 719 3.32 -4.38 4.74
CA ASN A 719 3.05 -3.98 6.13
C ASN A 719 2.72 -2.48 6.30
N VAL A 720 3.00 -1.64 5.30
CA VAL A 720 2.88 -0.16 5.38
C VAL A 720 1.53 0.31 5.94
N PHE A 721 0.44 -0.41 5.68
CA PHE A 721 -0.86 -0.11 6.29
C PHE A 721 -0.80 -0.23 7.83
N ALA A 722 -0.41 -1.39 8.36
CA ALA A 722 -0.32 -1.65 9.79
C ALA A 722 0.72 -0.73 10.48
N GLU A 723 1.91 -0.61 9.91
CA GLU A 723 3.02 0.16 10.49
C GLU A 723 2.74 1.67 10.53
N PHE A 724 2.19 2.27 9.46
CA PHE A 724 2.14 3.73 9.29
C PHE A 724 0.75 4.35 9.19
N TYR A 725 -0.30 3.60 8.84
CA TYR A 725 -1.61 4.18 8.50
C TYR A 725 -2.74 3.78 9.47
N ASN A 726 -2.82 2.50 9.83
CA ASN A 726 -3.70 2.00 10.88
C ASN A 726 -3.35 2.69 12.21
N ARG A 727 -4.27 3.48 12.75
CA ARG A 727 -4.10 4.22 14.00
C ARG A 727 -5.39 4.21 14.82
N PRO A 728 -5.30 4.19 16.16
CA PRO A 728 -6.45 4.41 17.04
C PRO A 728 -6.97 5.83 16.87
N LEU A 729 -8.17 6.10 17.40
CA LEU A 729 -8.71 7.44 17.46
C LEU A 729 -7.89 8.37 18.38
N ILE A 730 -8.14 9.67 18.23
CA ILE A 730 -7.59 10.72 19.11
C ILE A 730 -8.27 10.69 20.47
N ASP A 731 -9.60 10.52 20.48
CA ASP A 731 -10.30 10.08 21.68
C ASP A 731 -10.00 8.58 21.94
N ARG A 732 -9.91 8.25 23.22
CA ARG A 732 -9.69 6.91 23.79
C ARG A 732 -10.40 6.74 25.14
N SER A 733 -11.33 7.66 25.46
CA SER A 733 -12.21 7.63 26.63
C SER A 733 -12.90 6.28 26.80
N GLU A 734 -13.29 5.64 25.69
CA GLU A 734 -13.82 4.28 25.56
C GLU A 734 -13.17 3.26 26.53
N PHE A 735 -11.84 3.18 26.62
CA PHE A 735 -11.19 2.22 27.53
C PHE A 735 -11.44 2.55 29.01
N ALA A 736 -11.46 3.83 29.39
CA ALA A 736 -11.76 4.24 30.76
C ALA A 736 -13.25 4.04 31.08
N HIS A 737 -14.15 4.45 30.18
CA HIS A 737 -15.60 4.23 30.35
C HIS A 737 -15.96 2.73 30.40
N SER A 738 -15.32 1.88 29.59
CA SER A 738 -15.52 0.42 29.66
C SER A 738 -14.95 -0.25 30.93
N ILE A 739 -14.24 0.47 31.79
CA ILE A 739 -13.71 -0.04 33.07
C ILE A 739 -14.41 0.59 34.27
N PHE A 740 -14.78 1.88 34.18
CA PHE A 740 -15.46 2.62 35.27
C PHE A 740 -16.99 2.65 35.14
N ASN A 741 -17.55 2.11 34.06
CA ASN A 741 -18.99 1.83 33.91
C ASN A 741 -19.26 0.30 33.90
N MET A 742 -18.43 -0.47 34.63
CA MET A 742 -18.67 -1.87 35.01
C MET A 742 -19.29 -1.93 36.40
#